data_AF-A0A9Y2IQ62-F1
#
_entry.id   AF-A0A9Y2IQ62-F1
#
_cell.length_a   1.000
_cell.length_b   1.000
_cell.length_c   1.000
_cell.angle_alpha   90.00
_cell.angle_beta   90.00
_cell.angle_gamma   90.00
#
_symmetry.space_group_name_H-M   'P 1'
#
loop_
_entity.id
_entity.type
_entity.pdbx_description
1 polymer ?
#
loop_
_entity_poly.entity_id
_entity_poly.type
_entity_poly.pdbx_seq_one_letter_code
_entity_poly.pdbx_strand_id
1 'polypeptide(L)'
;MPVVDSRLGAGEEPAAPERAAVPSPRIPLAPASVPTLALFAGGLAVWGTATWLLLCGFAPLWVTIPLHALVTFTMFTVAHESAHHAAGKLTWLNEVLGRLAMLFVAAYGSFPFLRFIHLEHHRYTNADASTDPDAWTSQGPWWQLPFRWLTIDFWYVRFYSRRVHDRPRPERAETLVALVAFAAMVVTVVACGRGWELLVVYLIPQQLGLALLAWWFDWLPHHGLAENRFGATRVRVGLEWLMTPIMLYQNYHLVHHLHPAIPFYRYVRAWKDNRDAYLAREVPITTAWGRELTAAEYRAWRRLTECFEKAPAPEPLRRGPRRFHALRVRAVEPIAQDAVAITFDVPEQLHETFRHVPGQHVVVRTTVDGTVVRRTYSLCSPAGSTSLQIAVKRREGGTFSPFATSRLKPGDMLEVLPPSGGFTLSPCPDRSAHYVVLAAGSGITPVLSILSSTLRAEAHSRATLLYVNTSGATTMFADEISALAREWAGRLHVVHFRTDERDPDLHAHRPVRHFDTVGEALAISHERYRRGRLDATRLRALLQNRLHPAKVDQWFLCGPPGLLDLARRTLREAYVPDEDVQFELFAGAPARSPEGSPAALSVTVGRHVTDIVTQPGETVLDASLRARLDVPYSCTGGACGSCVAKLVRGRVDMDVQYALTEADVADNRILTCRARPTTPELAVDYDR
;
A
#
# COMPACT_ATOMS: atom_id res chain seq x y z
N MET A 1 26.25 24.34 -50.38
CA MET A 1 24.82 24.69 -50.30
C MET A 1 24.32 24.34 -48.92
N PRO A 2 23.66 25.27 -48.22
CA PRO A 2 23.45 25.19 -46.78
C PRO A 2 22.31 24.23 -46.41
N VAL A 3 22.46 23.68 -45.21
CA VAL A 3 21.54 22.76 -44.52
C VAL A 3 20.23 23.49 -44.21
N VAL A 4 19.10 22.92 -44.64
CA VAL A 4 17.76 23.34 -44.21
C VAL A 4 17.27 22.34 -43.17
N ASP A 5 17.24 22.80 -41.93
CA ASP A 5 16.64 22.13 -40.78
C ASP A 5 15.11 22.14 -40.94
N SER A 6 14.49 20.95 -40.94
CA SER A 6 13.05 20.76 -41.02
C SER A 6 12.54 20.14 -39.72
N ARG A 7 12.69 20.86 -38.61
CA ARG A 7 11.94 20.60 -37.37
C ARG A 7 10.78 21.57 -37.25
N LEU A 8 9.68 21.25 -37.91
CA LEU A 8 8.36 21.80 -37.62
C LEU A 8 7.42 20.63 -37.29
N GLY A 9 6.87 20.65 -36.07
CA GLY A 9 5.68 19.88 -35.72
C GLY A 9 5.90 18.58 -34.94
N ALA A 10 6.68 18.59 -33.86
CA ALA A 10 6.41 17.64 -32.78
C ALA A 10 5.26 18.24 -31.95
N GLY A 11 4.03 17.78 -32.20
CA GLY A 11 2.95 17.98 -31.24
C GLY A 11 3.40 17.36 -29.92
N GLU A 12 3.27 18.13 -28.83
CA GLU A 12 3.48 17.59 -27.48
C GLU A 12 2.59 16.36 -27.31
N GLU A 13 3.22 15.19 -27.12
CA GLU A 13 2.53 14.02 -26.62
C GLU A 13 1.84 14.40 -25.30
N PRO A 14 0.54 14.10 -25.14
CA PRO A 14 -0.13 14.36 -23.88
C PRO A 14 0.59 13.61 -22.77
N ALA A 15 0.99 14.35 -21.73
CA ALA A 15 1.60 13.80 -20.54
C ALA A 15 0.78 12.60 -20.02
N ALA A 16 1.48 11.49 -19.75
CA ALA A 16 0.87 10.26 -19.25
C ALA A 16 0.01 10.54 -18.01
N PRO A 17 -1.20 9.95 -17.90
CA PRO A 17 -2.11 10.22 -16.80
C PRO A 17 -1.48 9.83 -15.46
N GLU A 18 -1.52 10.76 -14.51
CA GLU A 18 -1.06 10.65 -13.13
C GLU A 18 -1.66 9.43 -12.40
N ARG A 19 -0.85 8.84 -11.52
CA ARG A 19 -1.00 7.50 -10.90
C ARG A 19 -2.21 7.39 -9.97
N ALA A 20 -3.41 7.20 -10.51
CA ALA A 20 -4.60 6.95 -9.69
C ALA A 20 -4.42 5.71 -8.78
N ALA A 21 -4.55 5.85 -7.46
CA ALA A 21 -4.45 4.75 -6.49
C ALA A 21 -5.31 3.52 -6.86
N VAL A 22 -4.81 2.30 -6.61
CA VAL A 22 -5.57 1.07 -6.88
C VAL A 22 -6.63 0.85 -5.80
N PRO A 23 -7.91 0.69 -6.17
CA PRO A 23 -8.99 0.42 -5.23
C PRO A 23 -8.76 -0.89 -4.45
N SER A 24 -8.74 -0.84 -3.12
CA SER A 24 -8.55 -2.04 -2.27
C SER A 24 -9.82 -2.93 -2.26
N PRO A 25 -9.73 -4.22 -2.66
CA PRO A 25 -10.85 -5.16 -2.67
C PRO A 25 -11.23 -5.71 -1.30
N ARG A 26 -10.43 -5.44 -0.25
CA ARG A 26 -10.73 -5.84 1.14
C ARG A 26 -11.00 -7.36 1.31
N ILE A 27 -10.32 -8.21 0.55
CA ILE A 27 -10.48 -9.68 0.61
C ILE A 27 -9.44 -10.27 1.57
N PRO A 28 -9.85 -10.86 2.71
CA PRO A 28 -8.91 -11.45 3.65
C PRO A 28 -8.29 -12.75 3.12
N LEU A 29 -6.99 -12.93 3.35
CA LEU A 29 -6.29 -14.19 3.09
C LEU A 29 -6.58 -15.22 4.19
N ALA A 30 -6.90 -16.45 3.79
CA ALA A 30 -7.02 -17.58 4.71
C ALA A 30 -5.62 -18.04 5.21
N PRO A 31 -5.53 -18.75 6.35
CA PRO A 31 -4.26 -19.36 6.80
C PRO A 31 -3.62 -20.25 5.73
N ALA A 32 -4.44 -21.06 5.06
CA ALA A 32 -4.09 -21.86 3.89
C ALA A 32 -5.25 -21.83 2.88
N SER A 33 -4.92 -21.73 1.60
CA SER A 33 -5.89 -21.70 0.51
C SER A 33 -6.28 -23.13 0.13
N VAL A 34 -7.48 -23.56 0.55
CA VAL A 34 -8.02 -24.88 0.19
C VAL A 34 -8.07 -25.08 -1.34
N PRO A 35 -8.52 -24.11 -2.16
CA PRO A 35 -8.51 -24.28 -3.61
C PRO A 35 -7.11 -24.45 -4.20
N THR A 36 -6.10 -23.73 -3.69
CA THR A 36 -4.70 -23.89 -4.15
C THR A 36 -4.14 -25.26 -3.74
N LEU A 37 -4.43 -25.72 -2.52
CA LEU A 37 -4.05 -27.06 -2.05
C LEU A 37 -4.74 -28.17 -2.85
N ALA A 38 -6.03 -28.00 -3.14
CA ALA A 38 -6.79 -28.95 -3.95
C ALA A 38 -6.28 -28.99 -5.40
N LEU A 39 -5.91 -27.84 -5.96
CA LEU A 39 -5.30 -27.77 -7.29
C LEU A 39 -3.95 -28.49 -7.33
N PHE A 40 -3.11 -28.29 -6.30
CA PHE A 40 -1.84 -28.99 -6.15
C PHE A 40 -2.03 -30.52 -6.02
N ALA A 41 -2.86 -30.97 -5.07
CA ALA A 41 -3.11 -32.39 -4.85
C ALA A 41 -3.78 -33.05 -6.07
N GLY A 42 -4.73 -32.37 -6.71
CA GLY A 42 -5.37 -32.82 -7.94
C GLY A 42 -4.39 -32.95 -9.09
N GLY A 43 -3.49 -31.98 -9.28
CA GLY A 43 -2.44 -32.06 -10.29
C GLY A 43 -1.48 -33.24 -10.07
N LEU A 44 -1.08 -33.52 -8.81
CA LEU A 44 -0.29 -34.72 -8.49
C LEU A 44 -1.04 -36.02 -8.81
N ALA A 45 -2.32 -36.09 -8.46
CA ALA A 45 -3.16 -37.25 -8.72
C ALA A 45 -3.34 -37.51 -10.22
N VAL A 46 -3.59 -36.45 -11.00
CA VAL A 46 -3.71 -36.52 -12.46
C VAL A 46 -2.38 -36.97 -13.08
N TRP A 47 -1.26 -36.37 -12.69
CA TRP A 47 0.05 -36.74 -13.22
C TRP A 47 0.42 -38.19 -12.90
N GLY A 48 0.26 -38.60 -11.64
CA GLY A 48 0.57 -39.96 -11.20
C GLY A 48 -0.32 -41.00 -11.87
N THR A 49 -1.62 -40.72 -11.98
CA THR A 49 -2.59 -41.64 -12.61
C THR A 49 -2.37 -41.74 -14.12
N ALA A 50 -2.18 -40.61 -14.81
CA ALA A 50 -1.90 -40.61 -16.25
C ALA A 50 -0.57 -41.30 -16.58
N THR A 51 0.46 -41.09 -15.76
CA THR A 51 1.74 -41.80 -15.88
C THR A 51 1.57 -43.30 -15.66
N TRP A 52 0.86 -43.71 -14.61
CA TRP A 52 0.61 -45.13 -14.33
C TRP A 52 -0.17 -45.81 -15.46
N LEU A 53 -1.26 -45.18 -15.94
CA LEU A 53 -2.05 -45.69 -17.06
C LEU A 53 -1.22 -45.83 -18.35
N LEU A 54 -0.32 -44.88 -18.62
CA LEU A 54 0.58 -44.97 -19.78
C LEU A 54 1.53 -46.15 -19.64
N LEU A 55 2.19 -46.28 -18.48
CA LEU A 55 3.21 -47.31 -18.25
C LEU A 55 2.62 -48.73 -18.21
N CYS A 56 1.35 -48.86 -17.78
CA CYS A 56 0.62 -50.13 -17.84
C CYS A 56 -0.03 -50.41 -19.21
N GLY A 57 0.08 -49.50 -20.18
CA GLY A 57 -0.52 -49.67 -21.51
C GLY A 57 -2.04 -49.47 -21.56
N PHE A 58 -2.63 -48.88 -20.52
CA PHE A 58 -4.08 -48.63 -20.44
C PHE A 58 -4.52 -47.31 -21.07
N ALA A 59 -3.60 -46.36 -21.30
CA ALA A 59 -3.92 -45.08 -21.93
C ALA A 59 -2.92 -44.74 -23.05
N PRO A 60 -3.40 -44.24 -24.20
CA PRO A 60 -2.54 -43.84 -25.30
C PRO A 60 -1.91 -42.46 -25.10
N LEU A 61 -0.82 -42.18 -25.83
CA LEU A 61 -0.06 -40.93 -25.74
C LEU A 61 -0.89 -39.67 -26.00
N TRP A 62 -1.86 -39.73 -26.92
CA TRP A 62 -2.72 -38.58 -27.24
C TRP A 62 -3.68 -38.20 -26.11
N VAL A 63 -3.85 -39.05 -25.08
CA VAL A 63 -4.57 -38.72 -23.85
C VAL A 63 -3.61 -38.23 -22.78
N THR A 64 -2.50 -38.94 -22.58
CA THR A 64 -1.60 -38.70 -21.43
C THR A 64 -0.72 -37.47 -21.61
N ILE A 65 -0.28 -37.16 -22.85
CA ILE A 65 0.50 -35.95 -23.14
C ILE A 65 -0.30 -34.67 -22.80
N PRO A 66 -1.56 -34.49 -23.29
CA PRO A 66 -2.36 -33.33 -22.88
C PRO A 66 -2.63 -33.25 -21.38
N LEU A 67 -2.87 -34.40 -20.71
CA LEU A 67 -3.07 -34.41 -19.25
C LEU A 67 -1.82 -33.95 -18.50
N HIS A 68 -0.63 -34.41 -18.90
CA HIS A 68 0.62 -33.94 -18.30
C HIS A 68 0.90 -32.46 -18.61
N ALA A 69 0.56 -31.97 -19.81
CA ALA A 69 0.67 -30.54 -20.14
C ALA A 69 -0.29 -29.67 -19.29
N LEU A 70 -1.51 -30.17 -19.03
CA LEU A 70 -2.46 -29.54 -18.11
C LEU A 70 -1.91 -29.52 -16.67
N VAL A 71 -1.16 -30.54 -16.26
CA VAL A 71 -0.47 -30.52 -14.95
C VAL A 71 0.56 -29.39 -14.90
N THR A 72 1.36 -29.18 -15.95
CA THR A 72 2.28 -28.02 -16.00
C THR A 72 1.54 -26.69 -15.85
N PHE A 73 0.39 -26.53 -16.54
CA PHE A 73 -0.44 -25.32 -16.43
C PHE A 73 -1.01 -25.11 -15.01
N THR A 74 -1.56 -26.16 -14.41
CA THR A 74 -2.14 -26.08 -13.05
C THR A 74 -1.06 -25.89 -11.97
N MET A 75 0.09 -26.56 -12.10
CA MET A 75 1.23 -26.39 -11.20
C MET A 75 1.87 -25.02 -11.34
N PHE A 76 1.88 -24.43 -12.54
CA PHE A 76 2.27 -23.05 -12.71
C PHE A 76 1.37 -22.13 -11.87
N THR A 77 0.06 -22.32 -11.90
CA THR A 77 -0.85 -21.52 -11.05
C THR A 77 -0.51 -21.66 -9.55
N VAL A 78 -0.18 -22.87 -9.08
CA VAL A 78 0.25 -23.08 -7.68
C VAL A 78 1.57 -22.37 -7.37
N ALA A 79 2.57 -22.49 -8.25
CA ALA A 79 3.86 -21.83 -8.10
C ALA A 79 3.72 -20.31 -8.14
N HIS A 80 2.98 -19.80 -9.12
CA HIS A 80 2.65 -18.41 -9.35
C HIS A 80 1.95 -17.76 -8.14
N GLU A 81 0.90 -18.39 -7.61
CA GLU A 81 0.20 -17.91 -6.41
C GLU A 81 1.12 -17.93 -5.18
N SER A 82 1.94 -18.97 -5.05
CA SER A 82 2.93 -19.07 -3.98
C SER A 82 4.00 -17.98 -4.07
N ALA A 83 4.34 -17.54 -5.30
CA ALA A 83 5.33 -16.48 -5.53
C ALA A 83 4.87 -15.16 -4.89
N HIS A 84 3.55 -14.92 -4.91
CA HIS A 84 2.88 -13.77 -4.29
C HIS A 84 2.36 -13.99 -2.88
N HIS A 85 2.67 -15.14 -2.28
CA HIS A 85 2.14 -15.56 -0.98
C HIS A 85 0.60 -15.67 -0.92
N ALA A 86 -0.06 -15.84 -2.06
CA ALA A 86 -1.51 -15.95 -2.18
C ALA A 86 -2.03 -17.36 -1.81
N ALA A 87 -1.16 -18.38 -1.68
CA ALA A 87 -1.58 -19.71 -1.22
C ALA A 87 -1.93 -19.74 0.28
N GLY A 88 -1.70 -18.66 1.04
CA GLY A 88 -2.19 -18.48 2.41
C GLY A 88 -1.25 -17.69 3.32
N LYS A 89 -1.73 -17.32 4.52
CA LYS A 89 -0.95 -16.56 5.53
C LYS A 89 0.29 -17.30 6.03
N LEU A 90 0.29 -18.64 5.99
CA LEU A 90 1.43 -19.48 6.37
C LEU A 90 2.54 -19.40 5.31
N THR A 91 3.62 -18.66 5.59
CA THR A 91 4.69 -18.42 4.61
C THR A 91 5.44 -19.69 4.23
N TRP A 92 5.69 -20.58 5.20
CA TRP A 92 6.37 -21.84 4.93
C TRP A 92 5.58 -22.70 3.92
N LEU A 93 4.25 -22.65 3.95
CA LEU A 93 3.40 -23.39 3.02
C LEU A 93 3.60 -22.92 1.58
N ASN A 94 3.65 -21.60 1.35
CA ASN A 94 3.94 -21.03 0.03
C ASN A 94 5.33 -21.43 -0.45
N GLU A 95 6.33 -21.42 0.43
CA GLU A 95 7.70 -21.82 0.09
C GLU A 95 7.81 -23.31 -0.28
N VAL A 96 7.03 -24.17 0.38
CA VAL A 96 6.97 -25.61 0.07
C VAL A 96 6.20 -25.87 -1.21
N LEU A 97 4.97 -25.33 -1.34
CA LEU A 97 4.13 -25.51 -2.53
C LEU A 97 4.81 -24.97 -3.78
N GLY A 98 5.40 -23.78 -3.71
CA GLY A 98 6.14 -23.19 -4.82
C GLY A 98 7.29 -24.07 -5.29
N ARG A 99 8.11 -24.60 -4.37
CA ARG A 99 9.24 -25.49 -4.70
C ARG A 99 8.80 -26.83 -5.28
N LEU A 100 7.75 -27.43 -4.73
CA LEU A 100 7.24 -28.70 -5.23
C LEU A 100 6.56 -28.54 -6.60
N ALA A 101 5.84 -27.44 -6.82
CA ALA A 101 5.21 -27.13 -8.10
C ALA A 101 6.25 -26.86 -9.21
N MET A 102 7.39 -26.26 -8.87
CA MET A 102 8.49 -26.02 -9.83
C MET A 102 8.98 -27.29 -10.53
N LEU A 103 8.87 -28.46 -9.89
CA LEU A 103 9.24 -29.75 -10.49
C LEU A 103 8.42 -30.10 -11.75
N PHE A 104 7.25 -29.48 -11.94
CA PHE A 104 6.37 -29.69 -13.10
C PHE A 104 6.37 -28.52 -14.08
N VAL A 105 6.92 -27.38 -13.67
CA VAL A 105 6.93 -26.13 -14.44
C VAL A 105 8.30 -25.93 -15.09
N ALA A 106 9.36 -25.92 -14.30
CA ALA A 106 10.72 -25.69 -14.74
C ALA A 106 11.70 -26.35 -13.76
N ALA A 107 11.78 -27.69 -13.78
CA ALA A 107 12.63 -28.44 -12.84
C ALA A 107 14.14 -28.07 -12.91
N TYR A 108 14.59 -27.42 -13.99
CA TYR A 108 15.94 -26.88 -14.11
C TYR A 108 16.16 -25.59 -13.29
N GLY A 109 15.10 -24.93 -12.83
CA GLY A 109 15.13 -23.67 -12.10
C GLY A 109 14.61 -23.81 -10.66
N SER A 110 14.99 -22.88 -9.80
CA SER A 110 14.47 -22.83 -8.43
C SER A 110 13.18 -22.01 -8.35
N PHE A 111 12.44 -22.16 -7.25
CA PHE A 111 11.27 -21.32 -7.00
C PHE A 111 11.62 -19.82 -6.84
N PRO A 112 12.71 -19.44 -6.15
CA PRO A 112 13.24 -18.07 -6.20
C PRO A 112 13.55 -17.56 -7.62
N PHE A 113 14.05 -18.41 -8.52
CA PHE A 113 14.28 -18.05 -9.93
C PHE A 113 12.96 -17.67 -10.62
N LEU A 114 11.90 -18.49 -10.51
CA LEU A 114 10.59 -18.17 -11.08
C LEU A 114 10.03 -16.88 -10.47
N ARG A 115 10.08 -16.76 -9.13
CA ARG A 115 9.61 -15.58 -8.41
C ARG A 115 10.30 -14.31 -8.91
N PHE A 116 11.61 -14.36 -9.17
CA PHE A 116 12.32 -13.22 -9.73
C PHE A 116 11.80 -12.83 -11.12
N ILE A 117 11.74 -13.79 -12.05
CA ILE A 117 11.24 -13.56 -13.42
C ILE A 117 9.85 -12.92 -13.37
N HIS A 118 8.95 -13.53 -12.60
CA HIS A 118 7.58 -13.07 -12.45
C HIS A 118 7.46 -11.65 -11.87
N LEU A 119 8.27 -11.34 -10.85
CA LEU A 119 8.26 -10.00 -10.24
C LEU A 119 8.87 -8.93 -11.13
N GLU A 120 9.82 -9.26 -12.01
CA GLU A 120 10.31 -8.33 -13.03
C GLU A 120 9.21 -8.02 -14.06
N HIS A 121 8.46 -9.04 -14.50
CA HIS A 121 7.30 -8.83 -15.37
C HIS A 121 6.26 -7.88 -14.74
N HIS A 122 5.90 -8.07 -13.47
CA HIS A 122 5.00 -7.14 -12.77
C HIS A 122 5.52 -5.71 -12.65
N ARG A 123 6.85 -5.54 -12.58
CA ARG A 123 7.45 -4.20 -12.44
C ARG A 123 7.47 -3.46 -13.76
N TYR A 124 7.73 -4.17 -14.84
CA TYR A 124 8.02 -3.60 -16.15
C TYR A 124 7.04 -4.09 -17.21
N THR A 125 5.80 -4.41 -16.82
CA THR A 125 4.82 -5.03 -17.71
C THR A 125 4.67 -4.27 -19.03
N ASN A 126 4.79 -4.99 -20.14
CA ASN A 126 4.77 -4.48 -21.52
C ASN A 126 6.00 -3.69 -21.97
N ALA A 127 7.02 -3.53 -21.12
CA ALA A 127 8.29 -2.94 -21.54
C ALA A 127 9.02 -3.86 -22.54
N ASP A 128 10.18 -3.42 -23.00
CA ASP A 128 10.96 -4.17 -23.96
C ASP A 128 11.46 -5.53 -23.39
N ALA A 129 11.71 -6.53 -24.25
CA ALA A 129 12.12 -7.86 -23.78
C ALA A 129 13.40 -7.87 -22.92
N SER A 130 14.29 -6.87 -23.05
CA SER A 130 15.48 -6.79 -22.20
C SER A 130 15.14 -6.44 -20.74
N THR A 131 13.97 -5.85 -20.51
CA THR A 131 13.46 -5.35 -19.23
C THR A 131 12.30 -6.21 -18.71
N ASP A 132 11.26 -6.45 -19.52
CA ASP A 132 10.16 -7.37 -19.23
C ASP A 132 10.50 -8.78 -19.77
N PRO A 133 10.69 -9.79 -18.91
CA PRO A 133 11.00 -11.14 -19.39
C PRO A 133 9.90 -11.74 -20.27
N ASP A 134 8.64 -11.35 -20.09
CA ASP A 134 7.49 -11.94 -20.78
C ASP A 134 7.21 -11.27 -22.13
N ALA A 135 7.75 -10.07 -22.37
CA ALA A 135 7.67 -9.40 -23.67
C ALA A 135 8.35 -10.21 -24.80
N TRP A 136 9.15 -11.22 -24.47
CA TRP A 136 9.60 -12.23 -25.45
C TRP A 136 8.44 -12.88 -26.20
N THR A 137 7.29 -13.07 -25.55
CA THR A 137 6.11 -13.75 -26.12
C THR A 137 5.26 -12.86 -27.02
N SER A 138 5.47 -11.55 -26.99
CA SER A 138 4.67 -10.55 -27.72
C SER A 138 5.46 -9.77 -28.77
N GLN A 139 6.79 -9.80 -28.71
CA GLN A 139 7.65 -9.09 -29.65
C GLN A 139 8.10 -9.96 -30.84
N GLY A 140 8.22 -9.30 -31.99
CA GLY A 140 8.70 -9.89 -33.24
C GLY A 140 7.58 -10.15 -34.26
N PRO A 141 7.94 -10.66 -35.45
CA PRO A 141 6.96 -11.02 -36.47
C PRO A 141 5.98 -12.08 -35.97
N TRP A 142 4.70 -11.96 -36.37
CA TRP A 142 3.63 -12.87 -35.92
C TRP A 142 3.94 -14.36 -36.14
N TRP A 143 4.69 -14.69 -37.20
CA TRP A 143 5.07 -16.07 -37.52
C TRP A 143 6.11 -16.65 -36.57
N GLN A 144 6.87 -15.80 -35.84
CA GLN A 144 7.83 -16.27 -34.83
C GLN A 144 7.16 -16.58 -33.50
N LEU A 145 5.99 -16.00 -33.20
CA LEU A 145 5.36 -16.08 -31.88
C LEU A 145 5.16 -17.53 -31.41
N PRO A 146 4.66 -18.49 -32.22
CA PRO A 146 4.54 -19.89 -31.78
C PRO A 146 5.86 -20.52 -31.35
N PHE A 147 6.97 -20.21 -32.04
CA PHE A 147 8.29 -20.71 -31.67
C PHE A 147 8.83 -20.03 -30.41
N ARG A 148 8.49 -18.75 -30.21
CA ARG A 148 8.89 -17.99 -29.02
C ARG A 148 8.15 -18.48 -27.78
N TRP A 149 6.87 -18.82 -27.91
CA TRP A 149 6.10 -19.48 -26.84
C TRP A 149 6.70 -20.83 -26.47
N LEU A 150 7.09 -21.63 -27.48
CA LEU A 150 7.80 -22.89 -27.31
C LEU A 150 9.25 -22.75 -26.80
N THR A 151 9.78 -21.54 -26.58
CA THR A 151 11.18 -21.36 -26.15
C THR A 151 11.33 -20.32 -25.03
N ILE A 152 10.23 -20.00 -24.35
CA ILE A 152 10.23 -19.00 -23.27
C ILE A 152 11.14 -19.41 -22.10
N ASP A 153 11.26 -20.70 -21.84
CA ASP A 153 12.12 -21.29 -20.81
C ASP A 153 13.60 -20.99 -21.07
N PHE A 154 14.06 -21.17 -22.31
CA PHE A 154 15.41 -20.79 -22.72
C PHE A 154 15.64 -19.28 -22.60
N TRP A 155 14.63 -18.49 -22.95
CA TRP A 155 14.69 -17.05 -22.79
C TRP A 155 14.82 -16.64 -21.32
N TYR A 156 14.04 -17.22 -20.41
CA TYR A 156 14.15 -16.96 -18.98
C TYR A 156 15.52 -17.32 -18.40
N VAL A 157 16.11 -18.44 -18.81
CA VAL A 157 17.48 -18.81 -18.42
C VAL A 157 18.47 -17.74 -18.87
N ARG A 158 18.35 -17.25 -20.11
CA ARG A 158 19.18 -16.15 -20.65
C ARG A 158 18.96 -14.83 -19.91
N PHE A 159 17.70 -14.49 -19.61
CA PHE A 159 17.34 -13.26 -18.91
C PHE A 159 17.93 -13.25 -17.48
N TYR A 160 17.79 -14.37 -16.78
CA TYR A 160 18.33 -14.55 -15.42
C TYR A 160 19.85 -14.60 -15.39
N SER A 161 20.50 -15.32 -16.32
CA SER A 161 21.95 -15.48 -16.32
C SER A 161 22.69 -14.15 -16.48
N ARG A 162 22.12 -13.19 -17.22
CA ARG A 162 22.63 -11.82 -17.34
C ARG A 162 22.59 -11.03 -16.03
N ARG A 163 21.71 -11.40 -15.10
CA ARG A 163 21.47 -10.72 -13.82
C ARG A 163 21.91 -11.56 -12.61
N VAL A 164 22.50 -12.73 -12.83
CA VAL A 164 22.82 -13.70 -11.77
C VAL A 164 23.72 -13.10 -10.69
N HIS A 165 24.62 -12.18 -11.06
CA HIS A 165 25.56 -11.56 -10.12
C HIS A 165 24.87 -10.65 -9.10
N ASP A 166 23.74 -10.04 -9.48
CA ASP A 166 22.93 -9.16 -8.63
C ASP A 166 22.00 -9.95 -7.69
N ARG A 167 21.90 -11.27 -7.87
CA ARG A 167 20.99 -12.13 -7.11
C ARG A 167 21.59 -12.56 -5.75
N PRO A 168 20.74 -12.75 -4.73
CA PRO A 168 21.17 -13.29 -3.44
C PRO A 168 21.95 -14.61 -3.58
N ARG A 169 22.99 -14.80 -2.76
CA ARG A 169 23.76 -16.06 -2.69
C ARG A 169 22.90 -17.31 -2.48
N PRO A 170 21.91 -17.34 -1.55
CA PRO A 170 21.09 -18.54 -1.37
C PRO A 170 20.24 -18.88 -2.60
N GLU A 171 19.67 -17.88 -3.28
CA GLU A 171 18.92 -18.07 -4.52
C GLU A 171 19.80 -18.66 -5.63
N ARG A 172 21.01 -18.13 -5.82
CA ARG A 172 21.97 -18.69 -6.80
C ARG A 172 22.32 -20.14 -6.51
N ALA A 173 22.59 -20.46 -5.24
CA ALA A 173 22.94 -21.81 -4.84
C ALA A 173 21.77 -22.78 -5.07
N GLU A 174 20.55 -22.38 -4.70
CA GLU A 174 19.34 -23.19 -4.92
C GLU A 174 19.09 -23.44 -6.42
N THR A 175 19.21 -22.41 -7.26
CA THR A 175 19.06 -22.54 -8.72
C THR A 175 20.13 -23.44 -9.32
N LEU A 176 21.38 -23.34 -8.88
CA LEU A 176 22.45 -24.23 -9.35
C LEU A 176 22.20 -25.69 -8.93
N VAL A 177 21.77 -25.92 -7.69
CA VAL A 177 21.42 -27.26 -7.20
C VAL A 177 20.26 -27.85 -8.00
N ALA A 178 19.20 -27.07 -8.27
CA ALA A 178 18.08 -27.51 -9.10
C ALA A 178 18.53 -27.89 -10.52
N LEU A 179 19.35 -27.05 -11.16
CA LEU A 179 19.89 -27.31 -12.49
C LEU A 179 20.74 -28.59 -12.54
N VAL A 180 21.65 -28.77 -11.57
CA VAL A 180 22.51 -29.95 -11.49
C VAL A 180 21.69 -31.21 -11.19
N ALA A 181 20.72 -31.13 -10.28
CA ALA A 181 19.84 -32.25 -9.94
C ALA A 181 18.99 -32.66 -11.15
N PHE A 182 18.45 -31.69 -11.89
CA PHE A 182 17.68 -31.96 -13.11
C PHE A 182 18.55 -32.60 -14.19
N ALA A 183 19.75 -32.07 -14.45
CA ALA A 183 20.68 -32.65 -15.41
C ALA A 183 21.08 -34.09 -15.02
N ALA A 184 21.38 -34.33 -13.73
CA ALA A 184 21.69 -35.65 -13.22
C ALA A 184 20.51 -36.62 -13.39
N MET A 185 19.29 -36.19 -13.05
CA MET A 185 18.07 -36.98 -13.25
C MET A 185 17.89 -37.39 -14.72
N VAL A 186 18.02 -36.44 -15.65
CA VAL A 186 17.91 -36.71 -17.10
C VAL A 186 18.96 -37.74 -17.53
N VAL A 187 20.23 -37.54 -17.16
CA VAL A 187 21.32 -38.46 -17.49
C VAL A 187 21.07 -39.85 -16.93
N THR A 188 20.65 -39.96 -15.66
CA THR A 188 20.36 -41.24 -15.01
C THR A 188 19.21 -41.97 -15.69
N VAL A 189 18.09 -41.30 -15.97
CA VAL A 189 16.92 -41.93 -16.60
C VAL A 189 17.24 -42.42 -18.02
N VAL A 190 18.01 -41.62 -18.79
CA VAL A 190 18.49 -42.02 -20.12
C VAL A 190 19.46 -43.20 -20.02
N ALA A 191 20.42 -43.18 -19.09
CA ALA A 191 21.37 -44.27 -18.87
C ALA A 191 20.69 -45.58 -18.44
N CYS A 192 19.54 -45.50 -17.75
CA CYS A 192 18.70 -46.64 -17.42
C CYS A 192 17.83 -47.15 -18.59
N GLY A 193 18.02 -46.62 -19.80
CA GLY A 193 17.25 -47.04 -21.00
C GLY A 193 15.83 -46.48 -21.07
N ARG A 194 15.48 -45.50 -20.22
CA ARG A 194 14.13 -44.93 -20.09
C ARG A 194 13.95 -43.56 -20.72
N GLY A 195 14.77 -43.27 -21.73
CA GLY A 195 14.75 -41.97 -22.42
C GLY A 195 13.44 -41.67 -23.13
N TRP A 196 12.75 -42.70 -23.65
CA TRP A 196 11.46 -42.54 -24.31
C TRP A 196 10.38 -42.09 -23.31
N GLU A 197 10.29 -42.73 -22.15
CA GLU A 197 9.33 -42.37 -21.11
C GLU A 197 9.61 -40.98 -20.56
N LEU A 198 10.88 -40.61 -20.35
CA LEU A 198 11.25 -39.25 -19.98
C LEU A 198 10.73 -38.21 -20.98
N LEU A 199 10.85 -38.52 -22.27
CA LEU A 199 10.41 -37.64 -23.35
C LEU A 199 8.89 -37.46 -23.36
N VAL A 200 8.13 -38.56 -23.31
CA VAL A 200 6.65 -38.51 -23.50
C VAL A 200 5.86 -38.27 -22.22
N VAL A 201 6.42 -38.59 -21.04
CA VAL A 201 5.77 -38.31 -19.74
C VAL A 201 6.08 -36.90 -19.27
N TYR A 202 7.30 -36.40 -19.54
CA TYR A 202 7.78 -35.18 -18.90
C TYR A 202 8.19 -34.09 -19.90
N LEU A 203 9.20 -34.31 -20.74
CA LEU A 203 9.79 -33.21 -21.55
C LEU A 203 8.83 -32.64 -22.60
N ILE A 204 8.18 -33.47 -23.41
CA ILE A 204 7.21 -33.01 -24.42
C ILE A 204 5.99 -32.34 -23.76
N PRO A 205 5.31 -32.98 -22.79
CA PRO A 205 4.16 -32.34 -22.14
C PRO A 205 4.50 -31.04 -21.43
N GLN A 206 5.66 -30.97 -20.76
CA GLN A 206 6.12 -29.75 -20.10
C GLN A 206 6.27 -28.61 -21.12
N GLN A 207 6.91 -28.87 -22.27
CA GLN A 207 7.09 -27.84 -23.30
C GLN A 207 5.76 -27.36 -23.89
N LEU A 208 4.81 -28.27 -24.11
CA LEU A 208 3.46 -27.93 -24.55
C LEU A 208 2.72 -27.10 -23.49
N GLY A 209 2.86 -27.45 -22.21
CA GLY A 209 2.29 -26.69 -21.11
C GLY A 209 2.88 -25.29 -21.00
N LEU A 210 4.18 -25.13 -21.18
CA LEU A 210 4.86 -23.82 -21.19
C LEU A 210 4.47 -22.98 -22.40
N ALA A 211 4.34 -23.58 -23.59
CA ALA A 211 3.84 -22.86 -24.77
C ALA A 211 2.39 -22.40 -24.58
N LEU A 212 1.55 -23.22 -23.95
CA LEU A 212 0.19 -22.84 -23.58
C LEU A 212 0.20 -21.67 -22.59
N LEU A 213 1.05 -21.70 -21.56
CA LEU A 213 1.21 -20.59 -20.61
C LEU A 213 1.70 -19.32 -21.30
N ALA A 214 2.75 -19.39 -22.11
CA ALA A 214 3.29 -18.24 -22.84
C ALA A 214 2.25 -17.60 -23.77
N TRP A 215 1.42 -18.40 -24.45
CA TRP A 215 0.32 -17.87 -25.24
C TRP A 215 -0.80 -17.30 -24.38
N TRP A 216 -1.23 -18.03 -23.36
CA TRP A 216 -2.48 -17.79 -22.63
C TRP A 216 -2.34 -16.80 -21.47
N PHE A 217 -1.22 -16.83 -20.78
CA PHE A 217 -0.88 -16.04 -19.60
C PHE A 217 -0.12 -14.76 -19.98
N ASP A 218 0.83 -14.88 -20.91
CA ASP A 218 1.70 -13.75 -21.27
C ASP A 218 1.16 -13.02 -22.50
N TRP A 219 1.05 -13.68 -23.66
CA TRP A 219 0.65 -12.98 -24.87
C TRP A 219 -0.80 -12.50 -24.81
N LEU A 220 -1.71 -13.40 -24.46
CA LEU A 220 -3.14 -13.17 -24.57
C LEU A 220 -3.60 -11.98 -23.69
N PRO A 221 -3.24 -11.82 -22.41
CA PRO A 221 -3.69 -10.68 -21.61
C PRO A 221 -2.98 -9.35 -21.90
N HIS A 222 -1.79 -9.38 -22.51
CA HIS A 222 -0.87 -8.24 -22.61
C HIS A 222 -0.69 -7.66 -24.03
N HIS A 223 -0.88 -8.44 -25.10
CA HIS A 223 -0.60 -8.00 -26.47
C HIS A 223 -1.25 -6.65 -26.87
N GLY A 224 -0.48 -5.71 -27.43
CA GLY A 224 -1.03 -4.46 -27.95
C GLY A 224 -1.57 -3.49 -26.89
N LEU A 225 -1.09 -3.59 -25.65
CA LEU A 225 -1.46 -2.72 -24.54
C LEU A 225 -0.30 -1.81 -24.09
N ALA A 226 -0.64 -0.81 -23.29
CA ALA A 226 0.30 0.20 -22.80
C ALA A 226 1.07 -0.25 -21.54
N GLU A 227 2.19 0.41 -21.25
CA GLU A 227 3.03 0.19 -20.06
C GLU A 227 2.46 0.77 -18.75
N ASN A 228 1.16 1.15 -18.72
CA ASN A 228 0.55 1.77 -17.55
C ASN A 228 -0.19 0.73 -16.67
N ARG A 229 -0.24 0.94 -15.35
CA ARG A 229 -0.75 -0.06 -14.37
C ARG A 229 -2.17 -0.56 -14.62
N PHE A 230 -3.08 0.29 -15.10
CA PHE A 230 -4.49 -0.07 -15.38
C PHE A 230 -4.72 -0.58 -16.80
N GLY A 231 -3.80 -0.24 -17.70
CA GLY A 231 -3.77 -0.60 -19.11
C GLY A 231 -2.87 -1.78 -19.41
N ALA A 232 -2.06 -2.26 -18.47
CA ALA A 232 -1.05 -3.28 -18.69
C ALA A 232 -1.65 -4.60 -19.18
N THR A 233 -2.84 -4.93 -18.70
CA THR A 233 -3.52 -6.19 -19.00
C THR A 233 -5.02 -5.96 -19.13
N ARG A 234 -5.71 -6.93 -19.74
CA ARG A 234 -7.16 -6.85 -19.93
C ARG A 234 -7.96 -7.83 -19.10
N VAL A 235 -9.24 -7.49 -18.93
CA VAL A 235 -10.27 -8.41 -18.46
C VAL A 235 -11.07 -8.97 -19.64
N ARG A 236 -11.38 -10.26 -19.59
CA ARG A 236 -12.18 -10.98 -20.58
C ARG A 236 -13.54 -11.41 -20.03
N VAL A 237 -14.60 -11.00 -20.73
CA VAL A 237 -16.00 -11.20 -20.33
C VAL A 237 -16.87 -11.76 -21.48
N GLY A 238 -18.06 -12.25 -21.17
CA GLY A 238 -19.04 -12.77 -22.15
C GLY A 238 -19.19 -14.29 -22.16
N LEU A 239 -18.22 -15.03 -21.61
CA LEU A 239 -18.25 -16.49 -21.43
C LEU A 239 -17.61 -16.89 -20.09
N GLU A 240 -17.82 -16.09 -19.04
CA GLU A 240 -17.17 -16.32 -17.74
C GLU A 240 -17.44 -17.72 -17.17
N TRP A 241 -18.62 -18.30 -17.41
CA TRP A 241 -18.96 -19.66 -16.97
C TRP A 241 -18.01 -20.74 -17.51
N LEU A 242 -17.41 -20.52 -18.69
CA LEU A 242 -16.47 -21.43 -19.34
C LEU A 242 -15.02 -20.98 -19.16
N MET A 243 -14.76 -19.68 -19.36
CA MET A 243 -13.41 -19.13 -19.31
C MET A 243 -12.84 -19.12 -17.89
N THR A 244 -13.63 -18.73 -16.88
CA THR A 244 -13.12 -18.65 -15.50
C THR A 244 -12.61 -19.98 -14.96
N PRO A 245 -13.30 -21.13 -15.11
CA PRO A 245 -12.75 -22.41 -14.68
C PRO A 245 -11.55 -22.87 -15.53
N ILE A 246 -11.61 -22.75 -16.86
CA ILE A 246 -10.53 -23.21 -17.77
C ILE A 246 -9.25 -22.38 -17.57
N MET A 247 -9.40 -21.06 -17.43
CA MET A 247 -8.27 -20.14 -17.26
C MET A 247 -7.79 -20.06 -15.81
N LEU A 248 -8.37 -20.81 -14.88
CA LEU A 248 -8.13 -20.65 -13.44
C LEU A 248 -8.20 -19.16 -13.03
N TYR A 249 -9.30 -18.52 -13.42
CA TYR A 249 -9.62 -17.11 -13.14
C TYR A 249 -8.73 -16.07 -13.83
N GLN A 250 -7.75 -16.49 -14.65
CA GLN A 250 -6.87 -15.58 -15.41
C GLN A 250 -7.59 -14.86 -16.56
N ASN A 251 -8.88 -15.11 -16.80
CA ASN A 251 -9.68 -14.17 -17.60
C ASN A 251 -9.83 -12.79 -16.93
N TYR A 252 -9.51 -12.68 -15.63
CA TYR A 252 -9.37 -11.43 -14.87
C TYR A 252 -7.90 -11.10 -14.55
N HIS A 253 -6.97 -11.39 -15.45
CA HIS A 253 -5.53 -11.18 -15.24
C HIS A 253 -5.15 -9.75 -14.81
N LEU A 254 -5.94 -8.74 -15.19
CA LEU A 254 -5.78 -7.39 -14.64
C LEU A 254 -5.90 -7.31 -13.12
N VAL A 255 -6.84 -8.04 -12.53
CA VAL A 255 -6.98 -8.08 -11.07
C VAL A 255 -5.72 -8.64 -10.43
N HIS A 256 -5.07 -9.61 -11.07
CA HIS A 256 -3.81 -10.15 -10.60
C HIS A 256 -2.68 -9.11 -10.60
N HIS A 257 -2.54 -8.32 -11.66
CA HIS A 257 -1.55 -7.24 -11.72
C HIS A 257 -1.82 -6.10 -10.74
N LEU A 258 -3.09 -5.78 -10.51
CA LEU A 258 -3.49 -4.76 -9.55
C LEU A 258 -3.39 -5.25 -8.10
N HIS A 259 -3.64 -6.54 -7.86
CA HIS A 259 -3.77 -7.17 -6.55
C HIS A 259 -3.12 -8.56 -6.48
N PRO A 260 -1.78 -8.66 -6.58
CA PRO A 260 -1.09 -9.93 -6.73
C PRO A 260 -1.24 -10.88 -5.54
N ALA A 261 -1.49 -10.34 -4.34
CA ALA A 261 -1.68 -11.13 -3.12
C ALA A 261 -3.08 -11.78 -3.01
N ILE A 262 -4.01 -11.48 -3.92
CA ILE A 262 -5.34 -12.08 -3.90
C ILE A 262 -5.25 -13.48 -4.49
N PRO A 263 -5.87 -14.49 -3.84
CA PRO A 263 -5.90 -15.81 -4.41
C PRO A 263 -6.71 -15.86 -5.72
N PHE A 264 -6.24 -16.60 -6.72
CA PHE A 264 -6.83 -16.63 -8.07
C PHE A 264 -8.36 -16.81 -8.08
N TYR A 265 -8.88 -17.73 -7.26
CA TYR A 265 -10.32 -18.02 -7.15
C TYR A 265 -11.18 -16.87 -6.58
N ARG A 266 -10.54 -15.77 -6.16
CA ARG A 266 -11.20 -14.55 -5.65
C ARG A 266 -11.15 -13.39 -6.64
N TYR A 267 -10.52 -13.52 -7.81
CA TYR A 267 -10.38 -12.41 -8.77
C TYR A 267 -11.70 -11.83 -9.24
N VAL A 268 -12.70 -12.68 -9.51
CA VAL A 268 -14.05 -12.23 -9.90
C VAL A 268 -14.68 -11.35 -8.82
N ARG A 269 -14.47 -11.69 -7.55
CA ARG A 269 -14.99 -10.91 -6.41
C ARG A 269 -14.28 -9.56 -6.32
N ALA A 270 -12.94 -9.55 -6.39
CA ALA A 270 -12.14 -8.33 -6.40
C ALA A 270 -12.46 -7.41 -7.59
N TRP A 271 -12.79 -7.99 -8.76
CA TRP A 271 -13.31 -7.26 -9.90
C TRP A 271 -14.64 -6.59 -9.58
N LYS A 272 -15.63 -7.36 -9.08
CA LYS A 272 -16.96 -6.85 -8.75
C LYS A 272 -16.90 -5.73 -7.70
N ASP A 273 -16.12 -5.90 -6.64
CA ASP A 273 -16.04 -4.95 -5.52
C ASP A 273 -15.42 -3.60 -5.92
N ASN A 274 -14.61 -3.55 -6.98
CA ASN A 274 -13.91 -2.34 -7.42
C ASN A 274 -14.27 -1.91 -8.85
N ARG A 275 -15.30 -2.52 -9.44
CA ARG A 275 -15.63 -2.42 -10.86
C ARG A 275 -15.75 -0.97 -11.33
N ASP A 276 -16.51 -0.15 -10.61
CA ASP A 276 -16.75 1.23 -11.03
C ASP A 276 -15.47 2.07 -11.01
N ALA A 277 -14.59 1.80 -10.04
CA ALA A 277 -13.31 2.47 -9.95
C ALA A 277 -12.33 2.02 -11.04
N TYR A 278 -12.38 0.74 -11.46
CA TYR A 278 -11.64 0.28 -12.63
C TYR A 278 -12.17 0.88 -13.93
N LEU A 279 -13.48 0.90 -14.12
CA LEU A 279 -14.12 1.49 -15.30
C LEU A 279 -13.89 3.00 -15.40
N ALA A 280 -13.76 3.70 -14.28
CA ALA A 280 -13.40 5.12 -14.25
C ALA A 280 -11.95 5.39 -14.72
N ARG A 281 -11.11 4.36 -14.77
CA ARG A 281 -9.71 4.42 -15.24
C ARG A 281 -9.52 3.77 -16.61
N GLU A 282 -10.62 3.53 -17.32
CA GLU A 282 -10.63 3.02 -18.69
C GLU A 282 -9.81 1.73 -18.87
N VAL A 283 -9.89 0.82 -17.90
CA VAL A 283 -9.21 -0.47 -17.98
C VAL A 283 -9.59 -1.24 -19.27
N PRO A 284 -8.65 -1.93 -19.92
CA PRO A 284 -8.95 -2.72 -21.12
C PRO A 284 -9.91 -3.87 -20.82
N ILE A 285 -11.04 -3.91 -21.52
CA ILE A 285 -12.02 -4.99 -21.43
C ILE A 285 -12.26 -5.55 -22.82
N THR A 286 -12.21 -6.88 -22.93
CA THR A 286 -12.45 -7.60 -24.18
C THR A 286 -13.51 -8.66 -23.98
N THR A 287 -14.25 -8.95 -25.04
CA THR A 287 -15.13 -10.12 -25.09
C THR A 287 -14.31 -11.41 -25.23
N ALA A 288 -14.93 -12.56 -25.00
CA ALA A 288 -14.31 -13.86 -25.25
C ALA A 288 -13.75 -14.04 -26.68
N TRP A 289 -14.31 -13.31 -27.65
CA TRP A 289 -13.93 -13.35 -29.07
C TRP A 289 -12.99 -12.22 -29.50
N GLY A 290 -12.45 -11.46 -28.54
CA GLY A 290 -11.42 -10.44 -28.81
C GLY A 290 -11.95 -9.05 -29.21
N ARG A 291 -13.26 -8.82 -29.28
CA ARG A 291 -13.81 -7.46 -29.44
C ARG A 291 -13.55 -6.65 -28.17
N GLU A 292 -12.93 -5.48 -28.30
CA GLU A 292 -12.77 -4.50 -27.24
C GLU A 292 -14.09 -3.83 -26.86
N LEU A 293 -14.24 -3.50 -25.58
CA LEU A 293 -15.41 -2.84 -25.02
C LEU A 293 -14.98 -1.57 -24.30
N THR A 294 -15.64 -0.46 -24.62
CA THR A 294 -15.56 0.76 -23.81
C THR A 294 -16.22 0.56 -22.45
N ALA A 295 -15.88 1.41 -21.46
CA ALA A 295 -16.54 1.37 -20.15
C ALA A 295 -18.06 1.57 -20.25
N ALA A 296 -18.53 2.38 -21.22
CA ALA A 296 -19.95 2.59 -21.47
C ALA A 296 -20.64 1.34 -22.04
N GLU A 297 -20.04 0.70 -23.06
CA GLU A 297 -20.54 -0.54 -23.63
C GLU A 297 -20.55 -1.68 -22.60
N TYR A 298 -19.50 -1.80 -21.79
CA TYR A 298 -19.45 -2.79 -20.73
C TYR A 298 -20.55 -2.57 -19.69
N ARG A 299 -20.80 -1.33 -19.26
CA ARG A 299 -21.93 -1.01 -18.35
C ARG A 299 -23.28 -1.32 -18.99
N ALA A 300 -23.46 -1.02 -20.28
CA ALA A 300 -24.69 -1.34 -21.00
C ALA A 300 -24.90 -2.86 -21.09
N TRP A 301 -23.87 -3.61 -21.47
CA TRP A 301 -23.87 -5.06 -21.50
C TRP A 301 -24.16 -5.67 -20.11
N ARG A 302 -23.57 -5.11 -19.04
CA ARG A 302 -23.83 -5.55 -17.66
C ARG A 302 -25.23 -5.21 -17.18
N ARG A 303 -25.79 -4.06 -17.52
CA ARG A 303 -27.21 -3.77 -17.19
C ARG A 303 -28.16 -4.78 -17.82
N LEU A 304 -27.88 -5.24 -19.04
CA LEU A 304 -28.69 -6.25 -19.72
C LEU A 304 -28.51 -7.65 -19.12
N THR A 305 -27.39 -7.94 -18.46
CA THR A 305 -27.05 -9.26 -17.91
C THR A 305 -27.18 -9.36 -16.37
N GLU A 306 -27.16 -8.24 -15.63
CA GLU A 306 -27.19 -8.16 -14.15
C GLU A 306 -28.54 -7.71 -13.57
N CYS A 307 -29.63 -7.67 -14.35
CA CYS A 307 -30.99 -7.35 -13.89
C CYS A 307 -31.56 -8.28 -12.77
N PHE A 308 -30.72 -9.10 -12.12
CA PHE A 308 -31.11 -10.06 -11.08
C PHE A 308 -30.35 -9.96 -9.73
N GLU A 309 -29.43 -9.01 -9.50
CA GLU A 309 -28.71 -8.88 -8.20
C GLU A 309 -28.56 -7.40 -7.71
N LYS A 310 -29.23 -7.03 -6.60
CA LYS A 310 -29.21 -5.70 -5.88
C LYS A 310 -28.06 -5.62 -4.84
N ALA A 311 -27.57 -4.51 -4.21
CA ALA A 311 -27.97 -3.09 -3.93
C ALA A 311 -26.69 -2.21 -3.59
N PRO A 312 -26.76 -0.86 -3.42
CA PRO A 312 -25.59 0.05 -3.30
C PRO A 312 -25.13 0.44 -1.87
N ALA A 313 -23.93 1.04 -1.76
CA ALA A 313 -23.15 1.34 -0.54
C ALA A 313 -23.49 2.70 0.18
N PRO A 314 -23.04 2.94 1.44
CA PRO A 314 -23.44 4.10 2.27
C PRO A 314 -22.63 5.40 2.06
N GLU A 315 -23.25 6.53 2.43
CA GLU A 315 -22.84 7.93 2.15
C GLU A 315 -21.89 8.54 3.22
N PRO A 316 -20.95 9.45 2.85
CA PRO A 316 -19.99 10.05 3.79
C PRO A 316 -20.57 11.11 4.75
N LEU A 317 -19.97 11.21 5.95
CA LEU A 317 -20.32 12.19 7.00
C LEU A 317 -20.12 13.64 6.53
N ARG A 318 -21.15 14.48 6.68
CA ARG A 318 -21.09 15.93 6.40
C ARG A 318 -20.31 16.69 7.48
N ARG A 319 -19.37 17.55 7.08
CA ARG A 319 -18.60 18.44 7.97
C ARG A 319 -19.43 19.69 8.31
N GLY A 320 -19.54 20.03 9.60
CA GLY A 320 -20.16 21.27 10.07
C GLY A 320 -19.26 22.51 9.92
N PRO A 321 -19.77 23.73 10.17
CA PRO A 321 -19.01 24.98 10.02
C PRO A 321 -17.81 25.05 10.98
N ARG A 322 -16.64 25.48 10.46
CA ARG A 322 -15.37 25.56 11.21
C ARG A 322 -15.27 26.85 12.03
N ARG A 323 -15.86 26.86 13.24
CA ARG A 323 -15.74 27.97 14.21
C ARG A 323 -14.98 27.56 15.46
N PHE A 324 -14.32 28.50 16.13
CA PHE A 324 -13.66 28.25 17.41
C PHE A 324 -14.69 28.06 18.53
N HIS A 325 -14.44 27.08 19.39
CA HIS A 325 -15.21 26.83 20.61
C HIS A 325 -14.29 26.98 21.82
N ALA A 326 -14.70 27.77 22.80
CA ALA A 326 -13.97 27.89 24.05
C ALA A 326 -14.21 26.63 24.90
N LEU A 327 -13.18 25.80 25.07
CA LEU A 327 -13.22 24.60 25.90
C LEU A 327 -12.40 24.81 27.17
N ARG A 328 -12.93 24.33 28.30
CA ARG A 328 -12.23 24.35 29.57
C ARG A 328 -11.21 23.21 29.61
N VAL A 329 -10.01 23.51 30.08
CA VAL A 329 -9.01 22.48 30.38
C VAL A 329 -9.42 21.75 31.65
N ARG A 330 -9.78 20.48 31.52
CA ARG A 330 -10.15 19.61 32.65
C ARG A 330 -8.92 19.14 33.41
N ALA A 331 -7.87 18.74 32.70
CA ALA A 331 -6.64 18.20 33.30
C ALA A 331 -5.41 18.55 32.46
N VAL A 332 -4.28 18.73 33.13
CA VAL A 332 -2.94 18.83 32.52
C VAL A 332 -2.03 17.86 33.26
N GLU A 333 -1.64 16.78 32.60
CA GLU A 333 -0.96 15.64 33.23
C GLU A 333 0.43 15.44 32.60
N PRO A 334 1.50 15.31 33.40
CA PRO A 334 2.82 14.98 32.87
C PRO A 334 2.82 13.54 32.34
N ILE A 335 3.23 13.35 31.09
CA ILE A 335 3.28 12.03 30.43
C ILE A 335 4.70 11.62 30.01
N ALA A 336 5.64 12.56 30.10
CA ALA A 336 7.08 12.37 29.96
C ALA A 336 7.80 13.55 30.63
N GLN A 337 9.12 13.49 30.76
CA GLN A 337 9.94 14.57 31.33
C GLN A 337 9.72 15.92 30.62
N ASP A 338 9.43 15.89 29.31
CA ASP A 338 9.29 17.05 28.46
C ASP A 338 7.92 17.15 27.78
N ALA A 339 6.88 16.47 28.28
CA ALA A 339 5.56 16.48 27.66
C ALA A 339 4.40 16.38 28.65
N VAL A 340 3.29 17.03 28.30
CA VAL A 340 2.02 16.98 29.03
C VAL A 340 0.87 16.51 28.14
N ALA A 341 -0.09 15.77 28.70
CA ALA A 341 -1.40 15.54 28.11
C ALA A 341 -2.38 16.61 28.63
N ILE A 342 -3.21 17.14 27.75
CA ILE A 342 -4.23 18.15 28.07
C ILE A 342 -5.58 17.54 27.71
N THR A 343 -6.45 17.42 28.71
CA THR A 343 -7.80 16.90 28.56
C THR A 343 -8.79 18.06 28.60
N PHE A 344 -9.67 18.15 27.61
CA PHE A 344 -10.73 19.16 27.54
C PHE A 344 -12.03 18.66 28.15
N ASP A 345 -12.75 19.57 28.79
CA ASP A 345 -14.16 19.39 29.13
C ASP A 345 -15.01 19.81 27.91
N VAL A 346 -15.63 18.83 27.24
CA VAL A 346 -16.51 19.07 26.09
C VAL A 346 -17.95 19.06 26.59
N PRO A 347 -18.65 20.21 26.59
CA PRO A 347 -20.06 20.26 26.96
C PRO A 347 -20.91 19.33 26.09
N GLU A 348 -21.98 18.77 26.65
CA GLU A 348 -22.85 17.80 25.97
C GLU A 348 -23.36 18.30 24.60
N GLN A 349 -23.68 19.60 24.51
CA GLN A 349 -24.15 20.26 23.29
C GLN A 349 -23.10 20.26 22.16
N LEU A 350 -21.83 20.07 22.49
CA LEU A 350 -20.70 20.07 21.57
C LEU A 350 -20.16 18.66 21.29
N HIS A 351 -20.71 17.61 21.89
CA HIS A 351 -20.26 16.22 21.69
C HIS A 351 -20.25 15.82 20.20
N GLU A 352 -21.33 16.06 19.46
CA GLU A 352 -21.37 15.75 18.02
C GLU A 352 -20.40 16.62 17.21
N THR A 353 -20.15 17.87 17.65
CA THR A 353 -19.22 18.77 16.95
C THR A 353 -17.77 18.31 17.12
N PHE A 354 -17.42 17.76 18.28
CA PHE A 354 -16.09 17.28 18.61
C PHE A 354 -15.93 15.76 18.46
N ARG A 355 -16.93 15.08 17.89
CA ARG A 355 -16.82 13.68 17.51
C ARG A 355 -15.73 13.54 16.44
N HIS A 356 -14.72 12.73 16.72
CA HIS A 356 -13.58 12.53 15.83
C HIS A 356 -13.47 11.09 15.32
N VAL A 357 -12.80 10.97 14.18
CA VAL A 357 -12.27 9.72 13.64
C VAL A 357 -10.84 9.53 14.15
N PRO A 358 -10.36 8.29 14.35
CA PRO A 358 -9.01 8.05 14.86
C PRO A 358 -7.94 8.72 13.99
N GLY A 359 -6.98 9.39 14.64
CA GLY A 359 -5.86 10.07 13.98
C GLY A 359 -6.10 11.53 13.58
N GLN A 360 -7.33 12.04 13.73
CA GLN A 360 -7.61 13.46 13.53
C GLN A 360 -6.92 14.36 14.57
N HIS A 361 -6.83 15.64 14.25
CA HIS A 361 -6.25 16.69 15.08
C HIS A 361 -7.21 17.86 15.28
N VAL A 362 -6.90 18.69 16.27
CA VAL A 362 -7.59 19.96 16.51
C VAL A 362 -6.63 21.13 16.41
N VAL A 363 -7.15 22.30 16.07
CA VAL A 363 -6.40 23.56 16.15
C VAL A 363 -6.75 24.26 17.45
N VAL A 364 -5.73 24.54 18.26
CA VAL A 364 -5.83 25.28 19.51
C VAL A 364 -5.34 26.70 19.29
N ARG A 365 -6.12 27.68 19.77
CA ARG A 365 -5.81 29.10 19.78
C ARG A 365 -5.86 29.64 21.21
N THR A 366 -4.86 30.44 21.56
CA THR A 366 -4.82 31.18 22.83
C THR A 366 -3.90 32.39 22.71
N THR A 367 -3.95 33.29 23.68
CA THR A 367 -3.07 34.45 23.77
C THR A 367 -2.00 34.18 24.82
N VAL A 368 -0.74 34.16 24.40
CA VAL A 368 0.43 33.98 25.28
C VAL A 368 1.26 35.25 25.20
N ASP A 369 1.46 35.91 26.34
CA ASP A 369 2.27 37.13 26.46
C ASP A 369 1.88 38.22 25.42
N GLY A 370 0.57 38.42 25.23
CA GLY A 370 0.00 39.41 24.29
C GLY A 370 -0.04 38.97 22.82
N THR A 371 0.52 37.80 22.48
CA THR A 371 0.54 37.28 21.12
C THR A 371 -0.47 36.15 20.94
N VAL A 372 -1.31 36.21 19.91
CA VAL A 372 -2.22 35.11 19.55
C VAL A 372 -1.42 33.98 18.91
N VAL A 373 -1.47 32.80 19.52
CA VAL A 373 -0.77 31.61 19.06
C VAL A 373 -1.80 30.57 18.62
N ARG A 374 -1.67 30.08 17.37
CA ARG A 374 -2.45 28.95 16.82
C ARG A 374 -1.54 27.74 16.62
N ARG A 375 -1.92 26.56 17.12
CA ARG A 375 -1.16 25.31 16.97
C ARG A 375 -2.08 24.12 16.72
N THR A 376 -1.62 23.18 15.91
CA THR A 376 -2.33 21.93 15.64
C THR A 376 -1.77 20.82 16.52
N TYR A 377 -2.66 20.04 17.14
CA TYR A 377 -2.30 18.87 17.93
C TYR A 377 -3.21 17.70 17.60
N SER A 378 -2.63 16.55 17.28
CA SER A 378 -3.38 15.31 17.06
C SER A 378 -4.06 14.85 18.34
N LEU A 379 -5.28 14.35 18.20
CA LEU A 379 -6.03 13.76 19.30
C LEU A 379 -5.42 12.42 19.65
N CYS A 380 -5.10 12.21 20.93
CA CYS A 380 -4.60 10.94 21.45
C CYS A 380 -5.72 10.06 22.03
N SER A 381 -6.90 10.64 22.25
CA SER A 381 -8.08 9.91 22.71
C SER A 381 -8.64 8.97 21.62
N PRO A 382 -9.10 7.76 21.97
CA PRO A 382 -9.81 6.86 21.06
C PRO A 382 -11.06 7.52 20.46
N ALA A 383 -11.44 7.16 19.24
CA ALA A 383 -12.70 7.63 18.65
C ALA A 383 -13.91 7.11 19.43
N GLY A 384 -14.95 7.94 19.54
CA GLY A 384 -16.12 7.66 20.37
C GLY A 384 -15.91 7.90 21.88
N SER A 385 -14.70 8.29 22.30
CA SER A 385 -14.45 8.77 23.66
C SER A 385 -15.19 10.09 23.92
N THR A 386 -15.79 10.21 25.11
CA THR A 386 -16.33 11.49 25.63
C THR A 386 -15.22 12.44 26.09
N SER A 387 -14.01 11.93 26.30
CA SER A 387 -12.82 12.70 26.62
C SER A 387 -12.07 13.09 25.34
N LEU A 388 -11.90 14.40 25.12
CA LEU A 388 -11.09 14.97 24.05
C LEU A 388 -9.70 15.32 24.61
N GLN A 389 -8.65 14.67 24.14
CA GLN A 389 -7.31 14.81 24.70
C GLN A 389 -6.27 15.06 23.61
N ILE A 390 -5.35 16.00 23.87
CA ILE A 390 -4.15 16.26 23.05
C ILE A 390 -2.90 16.07 23.91
N ALA A 391 -1.74 15.91 23.27
CA ALA A 391 -0.46 15.89 23.96
C ALA A 391 0.52 16.90 23.37
N VAL A 392 1.24 17.59 24.26
CA VAL A 392 2.14 18.67 23.92
C VAL A 392 3.53 18.37 24.44
N LYS A 393 4.47 18.15 23.51
CA LYS A 393 5.89 18.02 23.81
C LYS A 393 6.56 19.40 23.76
N ARG A 394 7.38 19.72 24.76
CA ARG A 394 8.13 20.97 24.86
C ARG A 394 9.09 21.11 23.68
N ARG A 395 9.04 22.24 22.98
CA ARG A 395 10.04 22.63 21.97
C ARG A 395 10.78 23.88 22.41
N GLU A 396 12.11 23.83 22.33
CA GLU A 396 12.96 25.01 22.47
C GLU A 396 12.63 26.03 21.38
N GLY A 397 12.60 27.32 21.76
CA GLY A 397 12.19 28.41 20.88
C GLY A 397 10.69 28.46 20.52
N GLY A 398 9.86 27.57 21.05
CA GLY A 398 8.41 27.60 20.84
C GLY A 398 7.67 28.51 21.82
N THR A 399 6.51 29.06 21.43
CA THR A 399 5.68 29.90 22.33
C THR A 399 4.64 29.08 23.12
N PHE A 400 3.85 28.26 22.43
CA PHE A 400 2.77 27.50 23.08
C PHE A 400 3.27 26.30 23.89
N SER A 401 4.25 25.54 23.38
CA SER A 401 4.69 24.32 24.07
C SER A 401 5.34 24.59 25.44
N PRO A 402 6.16 25.64 25.64
CA PRO A 402 6.57 26.01 27.00
C PRO A 402 5.39 26.42 27.88
N PHE A 403 4.48 27.26 27.37
CA PHE A 403 3.28 27.67 28.08
C PHE A 403 2.44 26.46 28.56
N ALA A 404 2.17 25.52 27.67
CA ALA A 404 1.43 24.29 27.99
C ALA A 404 2.12 23.45 29.08
N THR A 405 3.45 23.31 29.00
CA THR A 405 4.20 22.44 29.94
C THR A 405 4.50 23.07 31.30
N SER A 406 4.44 24.40 31.44
CA SER A 406 4.87 25.07 32.68
C SER A 406 3.89 26.09 33.27
N ARG A 407 2.89 26.56 32.50
CA ARG A 407 1.97 27.62 32.94
C ARG A 407 0.49 27.22 32.86
N LEU A 408 0.09 26.42 31.87
CA LEU A 408 -1.30 25.98 31.70
C LEU A 408 -1.76 25.11 32.88
N LYS A 409 -2.97 25.36 33.39
CA LYS A 409 -3.54 24.65 34.54
C LYS A 409 -4.99 24.20 34.27
N PRO A 410 -5.49 23.19 34.99
CA PRO A 410 -6.92 22.88 35.01
C PRO A 410 -7.75 24.13 35.34
N GLY A 411 -8.85 24.31 34.60
CA GLY A 411 -9.72 25.48 34.68
C GLY A 411 -9.45 26.56 33.63
N ASP A 412 -8.26 26.59 33.02
CA ASP A 412 -7.95 27.53 31.93
C ASP A 412 -8.84 27.30 30.71
N MET A 413 -9.08 28.35 29.93
CA MET A 413 -9.87 28.28 28.70
C MET A 413 -8.96 28.31 27.47
N LEU A 414 -9.19 27.41 26.53
CA LEU A 414 -8.53 27.39 25.23
C LEU A 414 -9.58 27.37 24.13
N GLU A 415 -9.33 28.09 23.04
CA GLU A 415 -10.21 28.06 21.87
C GLU A 415 -9.79 26.91 20.96
N VAL A 416 -10.73 26.03 20.60
CA VAL A 416 -10.47 24.80 19.85
C VAL A 416 -11.38 24.72 18.63
N LEU A 417 -10.82 24.40 17.46
CA LEU A 417 -11.61 24.06 16.27
C LEU A 417 -12.07 22.60 16.32
N PRO A 418 -13.22 22.28 15.69
CA PRO A 418 -13.65 20.89 15.50
C PRO A 418 -12.56 20.00 14.87
N PRO A 419 -12.54 18.68 15.18
CA PRO A 419 -11.57 17.75 14.65
C PRO A 419 -11.50 17.74 13.12
N SER A 420 -10.27 17.70 12.59
CA SER A 420 -9.99 17.63 11.16
C SER A 420 -8.71 16.84 10.89
N GLY A 421 -8.32 16.69 9.63
CA GLY A 421 -7.13 15.93 9.23
C GLY A 421 -7.47 14.64 8.50
N GLY A 422 -6.54 14.20 7.65
CA GLY A 422 -6.68 13.04 6.75
C GLY A 422 -5.91 11.80 7.18
N PHE A 423 -5.01 11.90 8.16
CA PHE A 423 -4.25 10.77 8.69
C PHE A 423 -5.15 9.90 9.58
N THR A 424 -6.02 9.11 8.95
CA THR A 424 -7.14 8.46 9.63
C THR A 424 -7.30 7.00 9.20
N LEU A 425 -7.96 6.23 10.06
CA LEU A 425 -8.38 4.87 9.77
C LEU A 425 -9.84 4.72 10.17
N SER A 426 -10.65 4.11 9.30
CA SER A 426 -12.03 3.71 9.60
C SER A 426 -12.05 2.24 10.01
N PRO A 427 -12.19 1.92 11.30
CA PRO A 427 -12.21 0.53 11.76
C PRO A 427 -13.46 -0.20 11.28
N CYS A 428 -13.36 -1.50 10.99
CA CYS A 428 -14.49 -2.34 10.60
C CYS A 428 -14.52 -3.65 11.42
N PRO A 429 -15.63 -4.00 12.10
CA PRO A 429 -15.70 -5.17 12.98
C PRO A 429 -15.24 -6.50 12.37
N ASP A 430 -15.58 -6.73 11.10
CA ASP A 430 -15.28 -7.99 10.40
C ASP A 430 -13.87 -8.04 9.79
N ARG A 431 -13.06 -7.00 10.01
CA ARG A 431 -11.73 -6.91 9.43
C ARG A 431 -10.72 -7.77 10.19
N SER A 432 -9.85 -8.41 9.42
CA SER A 432 -8.64 -9.07 9.93
C SER A 432 -7.44 -8.56 9.15
N ALA A 433 -6.81 -7.52 9.69
CA ALA A 433 -5.69 -6.82 9.10
C ALA A 433 -4.46 -6.82 10.02
N HIS A 434 -3.28 -6.60 9.43
CA HIS A 434 -2.06 -6.31 10.15
C HIS A 434 -1.62 -4.88 9.83
N TYR A 435 -1.61 -4.05 10.87
CA TYR A 435 -1.12 -2.68 10.81
C TYR A 435 0.34 -2.60 11.26
N VAL A 436 1.17 -1.85 10.56
CA VAL A 436 2.49 -1.47 11.06
C VAL A 436 2.56 0.03 11.22
N VAL A 437 2.96 0.47 12.41
CA VAL A 437 2.99 1.88 12.74
C VAL A 437 4.40 2.27 13.17
N LEU A 438 4.99 3.26 12.50
CA LEU A 438 6.24 3.89 12.90
C LEU A 438 5.91 5.25 13.52
N ALA A 439 6.09 5.35 14.83
CA ALA A 439 5.96 6.61 15.56
C ALA A 439 7.33 7.05 16.10
N ALA A 440 7.56 8.36 16.16
CA ALA A 440 8.73 8.90 16.82
C ALA A 440 8.40 10.12 17.68
N GLY A 441 8.84 10.10 18.94
CA GLY A 441 8.56 11.16 19.90
C GLY A 441 7.07 11.44 20.03
N SER A 442 6.67 12.70 19.76
CA SER A 442 5.27 13.13 19.81
C SER A 442 4.41 12.56 18.68
N GLY A 443 4.99 11.98 17.63
CA GLY A 443 4.22 11.31 16.56
C GLY A 443 3.40 10.10 17.04
N ILE A 444 3.54 9.72 18.31
CA ILE A 444 2.70 8.73 18.96
C ILE A 444 1.25 9.19 19.15
N THR A 445 0.96 10.50 19.16
CA THR A 445 -0.38 11.01 19.49
C THR A 445 -1.48 10.54 18.53
N PRO A 446 -1.40 10.74 17.19
CA PRO A 446 -2.43 10.21 16.29
C PRO A 446 -2.42 8.66 16.30
N VAL A 447 -1.24 8.07 16.46
CA VAL A 447 -1.05 6.62 16.47
C VAL A 447 -1.77 5.96 17.65
N LEU A 448 -1.73 6.56 18.84
CA LEU A 448 -2.41 6.05 20.02
C LEU A 448 -3.93 6.02 19.82
N SER A 449 -4.48 7.07 19.22
CA SER A 449 -5.90 7.13 18.84
C SER A 449 -6.24 6.06 17.79
N ILE A 450 -5.43 5.93 16.74
CA ILE A 450 -5.61 4.91 15.67
C ILE A 450 -5.58 3.50 16.25
N LEU A 451 -4.50 3.13 16.96
CA LEU A 451 -4.31 1.78 17.49
C LEU A 451 -5.42 1.42 18.47
N SER A 452 -5.74 2.34 19.40
CA SER A 452 -6.74 2.06 20.43
C SER A 452 -8.16 1.94 19.90
N SER A 453 -8.51 2.72 18.88
CA SER A 453 -9.83 2.64 18.25
C SER A 453 -9.94 1.39 17.37
N THR A 454 -8.87 1.07 16.65
CA THR A 454 -8.85 -0.04 15.68
C THR A 454 -8.84 -1.38 16.39
N LEU A 455 -7.97 -1.59 17.38
CA LEU A 455 -7.88 -2.88 18.07
C LEU A 455 -9.09 -3.16 18.96
N ARG A 456 -9.82 -2.13 19.41
CA ARG A 456 -11.11 -2.32 20.08
C ARG A 456 -12.23 -2.72 19.11
N ALA A 457 -12.27 -2.13 17.92
CA ALA A 457 -13.31 -2.40 16.94
C ALA A 457 -13.07 -3.69 16.13
N GLU A 458 -11.83 -3.99 15.77
CA GLU A 458 -11.47 -5.08 14.84
C GLU A 458 -10.88 -6.29 15.60
N ALA A 459 -11.74 -7.20 16.05
CA ALA A 459 -11.37 -8.30 16.95
C ALA A 459 -10.25 -9.21 16.41
N HIS A 460 -10.12 -9.32 15.08
CA HIS A 460 -9.17 -10.20 14.40
C HIS A 460 -7.97 -9.48 13.79
N SER A 461 -7.87 -8.17 14.00
CA SER A 461 -6.72 -7.37 13.56
C SER A 461 -5.60 -7.36 14.59
N ARG A 462 -4.39 -7.14 14.11
CA ARG A 462 -3.16 -7.00 14.90
C ARG A 462 -2.37 -5.78 14.46
N ALA A 463 -1.50 -5.28 15.33
CA ALA A 463 -0.64 -4.14 15.06
C ALA A 463 0.80 -4.36 15.53
N THR A 464 1.75 -3.78 14.81
CA THR A 464 3.15 -3.68 15.24
C THR A 464 3.56 -2.21 15.30
N LEU A 465 3.85 -1.72 16.50
CA LEU A 465 4.32 -0.36 16.76
C LEU A 465 5.85 -0.35 16.84
N LEU A 466 6.50 0.33 15.92
CA LEU A 466 7.91 0.70 15.97
C LEU A 466 7.99 2.10 16.60
N TYR A 467 8.36 2.20 17.87
CA TYR A 467 8.35 3.47 18.59
C TYR A 467 9.77 3.98 18.86
N VAL A 468 10.16 5.07 18.19
CA VAL A 468 11.51 5.63 18.25
C VAL A 468 11.55 6.83 19.20
N ASN A 469 12.40 6.76 20.23
CA ASN A 469 12.60 7.86 21.18
C ASN A 469 14.06 8.00 21.58
N THR A 470 14.41 9.14 22.17
CA THR A 470 15.76 9.37 22.68
C THR A 470 16.04 8.48 23.89
N SER A 471 15.17 8.54 24.90
CA SER A 471 15.27 7.78 26.15
C SER A 471 13.89 7.40 26.69
N GLY A 472 13.83 6.51 27.68
CA GLY A 472 12.63 6.21 28.46
C GLY A 472 11.96 7.46 29.02
N ALA A 473 12.75 8.35 29.65
CA ALA A 473 12.26 9.59 30.27
C ALA A 473 11.54 10.55 29.30
N THR A 474 11.85 10.48 28.00
CA THR A 474 11.25 11.35 26.96
C THR A 474 10.20 10.63 26.10
N THR A 475 9.87 9.39 26.46
CA THR A 475 8.88 8.54 25.78
C THR A 475 7.49 8.89 26.28
N MET A 476 6.69 9.53 25.43
CA MET A 476 5.32 9.88 25.75
C MET A 476 4.44 8.63 25.83
N PHE A 477 3.52 8.59 26.79
CA PHE A 477 2.55 7.50 26.97
C PHE A 477 3.18 6.11 27.16
N ALA A 478 4.40 6.04 27.73
CA ALA A 478 5.10 4.76 27.92
C ALA A 478 4.25 3.75 28.71
N ASP A 479 3.72 4.15 29.87
CA ASP A 479 2.90 3.28 30.73
C ASP A 479 1.58 2.85 30.06
N GLU A 480 0.95 3.76 29.33
CA GLU A 480 -0.30 3.48 28.61
C GLU A 480 -0.05 2.50 27.46
N ILE A 481 1.00 2.70 26.67
CA ILE A 481 1.41 1.76 25.61
C ILE A 481 1.72 0.38 26.20
N SER A 482 2.42 0.33 27.33
CA SER A 482 2.68 -0.93 28.03
C SER A 482 1.39 -1.59 28.53
N ALA A 483 0.42 -0.81 29.03
CA ALA A 483 -0.88 -1.33 29.42
C ALA A 483 -1.65 -1.89 28.22
N LEU A 484 -1.69 -1.17 27.10
CA LEU A 484 -2.34 -1.61 25.87
C LEU A 484 -1.67 -2.85 25.28
N ALA A 485 -0.33 -2.95 25.34
CA ALA A 485 0.40 -4.13 24.88
C ALA A 485 0.08 -5.38 25.72
N ARG A 486 -0.19 -5.21 27.03
CA ARG A 486 -0.69 -6.27 27.91
C ARG A 486 -2.16 -6.60 27.63
N GLU A 487 -3.01 -5.60 27.48
CA GLU A 487 -4.45 -5.76 27.19
C GLU A 487 -4.67 -6.55 25.89
N TRP A 488 -3.93 -6.21 24.84
CA TRP A 488 -4.02 -6.87 23.53
C TRP A 488 -2.86 -7.83 23.29
N ALA A 489 -2.52 -8.62 24.30
CA ALA A 489 -1.52 -9.66 24.22
C ALA A 489 -1.75 -10.56 22.98
N GLY A 490 -0.71 -10.68 22.14
CA GLY A 490 -0.76 -11.45 20.88
C GLY A 490 -1.31 -10.68 19.67
N ARG A 491 -1.90 -9.49 19.87
CA ARG A 491 -2.41 -8.61 18.81
C ARG A 491 -1.64 -7.31 18.70
N LEU A 492 -1.14 -6.73 19.79
CA LEU A 492 -0.24 -5.57 19.76
C LEU A 492 1.20 -6.00 20.08
N HIS A 493 2.12 -5.68 19.18
CA HIS A 493 3.56 -5.83 19.39
C HIS A 493 4.25 -4.48 19.34
N VAL A 494 5.03 -4.15 20.36
CA VAL A 494 5.76 -2.89 20.45
C VAL A 494 7.26 -3.15 20.37
N VAL A 495 7.95 -2.36 19.55
CA VAL A 495 9.41 -2.35 19.45
C VAL A 495 9.88 -0.93 19.71
N HIS A 496 10.42 -0.71 20.90
CA HIS A 496 11.03 0.55 21.30
C HIS A 496 12.45 0.65 20.75
N PHE A 497 12.76 1.74 20.06
CA PHE A 497 14.12 2.12 19.69
C PHE A 497 14.57 3.28 20.57
N ARG A 498 15.71 3.13 21.24
CA ARG A 498 16.33 4.16 22.10
C ARG A 498 17.61 4.66 21.47
N THR A 499 17.69 5.96 21.19
CA THR A 499 18.90 6.53 20.57
C THR A 499 19.97 6.93 21.58
N ASP A 500 19.62 7.19 22.85
CA ASP A 500 20.61 7.28 23.93
C ASP A 500 20.99 5.86 24.38
N GLU A 501 22.25 5.50 24.15
CA GLU A 501 22.76 4.17 24.49
C GLU A 501 22.97 3.92 25.98
N ARG A 502 22.88 5.00 26.79
CA ARG A 502 23.02 4.96 28.25
C ARG A 502 21.66 4.84 28.96
N ASP A 503 20.58 4.72 28.19
CA ASP A 503 19.23 4.62 28.73
C ASP A 503 19.12 3.39 29.67
N PRO A 504 18.73 3.56 30.94
CA PRO A 504 18.59 2.45 31.89
C PRO A 504 17.58 1.39 31.42
N ASP A 505 16.58 1.76 30.61
CA ASP A 505 15.59 0.81 30.06
C ASP A 505 16.24 -0.18 29.07
N LEU A 506 17.40 0.15 28.49
CA LEU A 506 18.18 -0.79 27.66
C LEU A 506 18.89 -1.87 28.49
N HIS A 507 19.07 -1.64 29.80
CA HIS A 507 19.88 -2.45 30.71
C HIS A 507 19.04 -3.19 31.76
N ALA A 508 17.74 -2.91 31.88
CA ALA A 508 16.87 -3.65 32.78
C ALA A 508 16.88 -5.15 32.45
N HIS A 509 17.35 -5.95 33.41
CA HIS A 509 17.49 -7.39 33.31
C HIS A 509 16.22 -8.05 32.75
N ARG A 510 16.36 -8.74 31.61
CA ARG A 510 15.38 -9.77 31.23
C ARG A 510 15.36 -10.80 32.37
N PRO A 511 14.21 -11.14 32.96
CA PRO A 511 14.12 -12.38 33.70
C PRO A 511 14.45 -13.51 32.71
N VAL A 512 15.56 -14.21 32.95
CA VAL A 512 15.90 -15.44 32.23
C VAL A 512 14.87 -16.48 32.66
N ARG A 513 13.82 -16.66 31.85
CA ARG A 513 12.98 -17.86 31.95
C ARG A 513 13.69 -18.98 31.19
N HIS A 514 13.94 -20.10 31.86
CA HIS A 514 14.24 -21.35 31.16
C HIS A 514 12.97 -21.75 30.39
N PHE A 515 13.10 -22.07 29.11
CA PHE A 515 12.00 -22.51 28.25
C PHE A 515 12.31 -23.92 27.76
N ASP A 516 11.36 -24.84 27.96
CA ASP A 516 11.57 -26.27 27.70
C ASP A 516 11.18 -26.68 26.26
N THR A 517 10.65 -25.77 25.42
CA THR A 517 10.37 -26.06 23.99
C THR A 517 10.53 -24.87 23.03
N VAL A 518 10.80 -25.18 21.75
CA VAL A 518 11.02 -24.22 20.65
C VAL A 518 9.78 -23.33 20.35
N GLY A 519 8.58 -23.80 20.69
CA GLY A 519 7.33 -23.04 20.51
C GLY A 519 7.17 -21.88 21.52
N GLU A 520 7.69 -22.04 22.75
CA GLU A 520 7.62 -21.01 23.78
C GLU A 520 8.65 -19.88 23.56
N ALA A 521 9.80 -20.19 22.93
CA ALA A 521 10.83 -19.19 22.62
C ALA A 521 10.40 -18.15 21.57
N LEU A 522 9.37 -18.44 20.77
CA LEU A 522 8.80 -17.52 19.77
C LEU A 522 7.72 -16.59 20.36
N ALA A 523 7.20 -16.90 21.56
CA ALA A 523 6.10 -16.19 22.18
C ALA A 523 6.55 -15.42 23.44
N ILE A 524 5.99 -14.22 23.62
CA ILE A 524 5.92 -13.47 24.89
C ILE A 524 7.21 -12.71 25.27
N SER A 525 7.50 -11.68 24.47
CA SER A 525 7.56 -10.32 25.03
C SER A 525 6.76 -9.42 24.09
N HIS A 526 5.65 -8.86 24.58
CA HIS A 526 4.81 -7.94 23.81
C HIS A 526 5.55 -6.64 23.49
N GLU A 527 6.62 -6.35 24.23
CA GLU A 527 7.51 -5.20 24.05
C GLU A 527 8.96 -5.65 23.85
N ARG A 528 9.70 -4.96 23.00
CA ARG A 528 11.14 -5.19 22.80
C ARG A 528 11.89 -3.86 22.74
N TYR A 529 12.96 -3.73 23.49
CA TYR A 529 13.84 -2.57 23.44
C TYR A 529 15.05 -2.84 22.53
N ARG A 530 15.36 -1.89 21.66
CA ARG A 530 16.47 -1.95 20.70
C ARG A 530 17.33 -0.71 20.88
N ARG A 531 18.64 -0.93 20.96
CA ARG A 531 19.66 0.12 21.07
C ARG A 531 19.92 0.77 19.71
N GLY A 532 20.01 2.09 19.69
CA GLY A 532 20.43 2.90 18.54
C GLY A 532 19.27 3.31 17.62
N ARG A 533 19.58 4.19 16.67
CA ARG A 533 18.63 4.72 15.69
C ARG A 533 18.03 3.62 14.80
N LEU A 534 16.82 3.84 14.30
CA LEU A 534 16.25 3.04 13.23
C LEU A 534 16.81 3.55 11.90
N ASP A 535 17.70 2.78 11.28
CA ASP A 535 18.28 3.06 9.96
C ASP A 535 17.69 2.14 8.88
N ALA A 536 18.07 2.37 7.62
CA ALA A 536 17.57 1.58 6.49
C ALA A 536 17.95 0.10 6.60
N THR A 537 19.16 -0.21 7.08
CA THR A 537 19.61 -1.60 7.26
C THR A 537 18.75 -2.35 8.26
N ARG A 538 18.46 -1.73 9.41
CA ARG A 538 17.62 -2.30 10.47
C ARG A 538 16.17 -2.41 10.04
N LEU A 539 15.64 -1.40 9.35
CA LEU A 539 14.28 -1.45 8.81
C LEU A 539 14.16 -2.57 7.76
N ARG A 540 15.08 -2.68 6.80
CA ARG A 540 15.12 -3.80 5.84
C ARG A 540 15.16 -5.16 6.54
N ALA A 541 15.98 -5.30 7.58
CA ALA A 541 16.03 -6.53 8.37
C ALA A 541 14.69 -6.86 9.05
N LEU A 542 13.95 -5.86 9.54
CA LEU A 542 12.59 -6.07 10.06
C LEU A 542 11.60 -6.46 8.96
N LEU A 543 11.66 -5.80 7.81
CA LEU A 543 10.80 -6.10 6.66
C LEU A 543 11.00 -7.54 6.18
N GLN A 544 12.25 -7.98 6.06
CA GLN A 544 12.59 -9.32 5.56
C GLN A 544 12.27 -10.45 6.54
N ASN A 545 12.48 -10.24 7.85
CA ASN A 545 12.48 -11.34 8.82
C ASN A 545 11.27 -11.36 9.77
N ARG A 546 10.51 -10.27 9.87
CA ARG A 546 9.47 -10.12 10.91
C ARG A 546 8.16 -9.60 10.34
N LEU A 547 8.20 -8.47 9.63
CA LEU A 547 7.01 -7.76 9.21
C LEU A 547 6.42 -8.36 7.92
N HIS A 548 7.28 -8.71 6.96
CA HIS A 548 6.92 -9.18 5.61
C HIS A 548 5.92 -8.25 4.93
N PRO A 549 6.37 -7.27 4.12
CA PRO A 549 5.51 -6.18 3.68
C PRO A 549 4.20 -6.61 2.99
N ALA A 550 4.22 -7.71 2.22
CA ALA A 550 3.02 -8.29 1.61
C ALA A 550 1.94 -8.78 2.59
N LYS A 551 2.25 -8.88 3.90
CA LYS A 551 1.31 -9.26 4.97
C LYS A 551 0.81 -8.07 5.77
N VAL A 552 1.26 -6.86 5.45
CA VAL A 552 0.88 -5.64 6.15
C VAL A 552 -0.12 -4.91 5.30
N ASP A 553 -1.35 -4.79 5.81
CA ASP A 553 -2.46 -4.16 5.09
C ASP A 553 -2.33 -2.64 5.04
N GLN A 554 -1.77 -2.03 6.08
CA GLN A 554 -1.48 -0.58 6.09
C GLN A 554 -0.32 -0.21 6.99
N TRP A 555 0.40 0.82 6.55
CA TRP A 555 1.52 1.47 7.22
C TRP A 555 1.14 2.88 7.64
N PHE A 556 1.40 3.22 8.89
CA PHE A 556 1.21 4.57 9.42
C PHE A 556 2.55 5.12 9.90
N LEU A 557 2.98 6.26 9.36
CA LEU A 557 4.26 6.87 9.69
C LEU A 557 4.05 8.27 10.27
N CYS A 558 4.46 8.51 11.51
CA CYS A 558 4.37 9.84 12.12
C CYS A 558 5.61 10.17 12.93
N GLY A 559 6.32 11.23 12.56
CA GLY A 559 7.60 11.58 13.17
C GLY A 559 8.41 12.61 12.40
N PRO A 560 9.71 12.75 12.72
CA PRO A 560 10.60 13.70 12.04
C PRO A 560 10.73 13.40 10.53
N PRO A 561 10.81 14.44 9.67
CA PRO A 561 10.87 14.27 8.21
C PRO A 561 11.93 13.28 7.74
N GLY A 562 13.17 13.40 8.25
CA GLY A 562 14.27 12.51 7.83
C GLY A 562 14.05 11.03 8.15
N LEU A 563 13.32 10.70 9.23
CA LEU A 563 12.96 9.32 9.55
C LEU A 563 11.85 8.82 8.63
N LEU A 564 10.85 9.67 8.36
CA LEU A 564 9.75 9.34 7.45
C LEU A 564 10.25 9.15 6.01
N ASP A 565 11.17 9.99 5.53
CA ASP A 565 11.78 9.86 4.20
C ASP A 565 12.63 8.58 4.09
N LEU A 566 13.35 8.22 5.15
CA LEU A 566 14.06 6.94 5.22
C LEU A 566 13.09 5.76 5.18
N ALA A 567 12.03 5.80 5.99
CA ALA A 567 11.05 4.73 6.08
C ALA A 567 10.32 4.55 4.75
N ARG A 568 9.80 5.63 4.16
CA ARG A 568 9.10 5.60 2.86
C ARG A 568 9.99 5.09 1.73
N ARG A 569 11.26 5.55 1.64
CA ARG A 569 12.21 5.01 0.66
C ARG A 569 12.44 3.51 0.87
N THR A 570 12.65 3.08 2.11
CA THR A 570 12.92 1.68 2.43
C THR A 570 11.70 0.78 2.18
N LEU A 571 10.48 1.29 2.42
CA LEU A 571 9.23 0.61 2.11
C LEU A 571 9.02 0.49 0.59
N ARG A 572 9.31 1.54 -0.18
CA ARG A 572 9.31 1.49 -1.65
C ARG A 572 10.34 0.51 -2.20
N GLU A 573 11.57 0.50 -1.67
CA GLU A 573 12.61 -0.49 -1.99
C GLU A 573 12.15 -1.93 -1.70
N ALA A 574 11.24 -2.11 -0.74
CA ALA A 574 10.64 -3.37 -0.36
C ALA A 574 9.28 -3.66 -1.03
N TYR A 575 8.94 -2.90 -2.09
CA TYR A 575 7.73 -3.07 -2.91
C TYR A 575 6.41 -2.86 -2.15
N VAL A 576 6.40 -2.00 -1.13
CA VAL A 576 5.16 -1.54 -0.50
C VAL A 576 4.52 -0.47 -1.39
N PRO A 577 3.25 -0.64 -1.80
CA PRO A 577 2.52 0.40 -2.54
C PRO A 577 2.43 1.69 -1.72
N ASP A 578 2.63 2.86 -2.35
CA ASP A 578 2.58 4.15 -1.65
C ASP A 578 1.17 4.40 -1.04
N GLU A 579 0.11 3.84 -1.64
CA GLU A 579 -1.27 3.90 -1.13
C GLU A 579 -1.49 3.16 0.19
N ASP A 580 -0.67 2.15 0.48
CA ASP A 580 -0.70 1.43 1.76
C ASP A 580 0.07 2.18 2.84
N VAL A 581 0.76 3.28 2.49
CA VAL A 581 1.60 4.08 3.39
C VAL A 581 0.99 5.46 3.64
N GLN A 582 0.30 5.59 4.76
CA GLN A 582 -0.13 6.89 5.27
C GLN A 582 0.97 7.52 6.12
N PHE A 583 1.15 8.84 6.02
CA PHE A 583 2.08 9.56 6.88
C PHE A 583 1.55 10.94 7.29
N GLU A 584 2.00 11.41 8.46
CA GLU A 584 1.72 12.77 8.95
C GLU A 584 3.03 13.44 9.40
N LEU A 585 3.18 14.72 9.06
CA LEU A 585 4.32 15.55 9.45
C LEU A 585 3.87 16.63 10.43
N PHE A 586 4.64 16.84 11.51
CA PHE A 586 4.37 17.92 12.47
C PHE A 586 5.13 19.21 12.16
N ALA A 587 6.07 19.17 11.20
CA ALA A 587 6.80 20.31 10.71
C ALA A 587 6.53 20.46 9.20
N GLY A 588 6.14 21.66 8.80
CA GLY A 588 5.97 22.01 7.39
C GLY A 588 7.28 22.40 6.71
N ALA A 589 7.21 22.62 5.40
CA ALA A 589 8.34 23.12 4.62
C ALA A 589 8.64 24.59 4.94
N PRO A 590 9.90 25.04 4.80
CA PRO A 590 10.24 26.46 4.88
C PRO A 590 9.49 27.28 3.82
N ALA A 591 9.32 28.57 4.06
CA ALA A 591 8.74 29.48 3.08
C ALA A 591 9.68 29.65 1.88
N ARG A 592 9.13 29.57 0.66
CA ARG A 592 9.85 29.88 -0.59
C ARG A 592 9.83 31.40 -0.84
N SER A 593 10.87 31.91 -1.50
CA SER A 593 10.94 33.30 -1.97
C SER A 593 9.71 33.68 -2.82
N PRO A 594 9.21 34.92 -2.71
CA PRO A 594 8.07 35.38 -3.50
C PRO A 594 8.45 35.50 -4.98
N GLU A 595 7.88 34.64 -5.81
CA GLU A 595 7.90 34.72 -7.28
C GLU A 595 6.47 34.62 -7.79
N GLY A 596 6.07 35.48 -8.72
CA GLY A 596 4.74 35.45 -9.34
C GLY A 596 4.15 36.84 -9.62
N SER A 597 3.02 36.88 -10.31
CA SER A 597 2.27 38.10 -10.63
C SER A 597 1.09 38.31 -9.66
N PRO A 598 0.60 39.55 -9.49
CA PRO A 598 -0.60 39.79 -8.71
C PRO A 598 -1.83 39.19 -9.43
N ALA A 599 -2.82 38.78 -8.66
CA ALA A 599 -4.07 38.20 -9.15
C ALA A 599 -5.28 38.72 -8.37
N ALA A 600 -6.42 38.84 -9.05
CA ALA A 600 -7.72 39.06 -8.41
C ALA A 600 -8.18 37.75 -7.74
N LEU A 601 -8.51 37.81 -6.46
CA LEU A 601 -8.83 36.65 -5.63
C LEU A 601 -10.18 36.84 -4.95
N SER A 602 -11.16 36.01 -5.30
CA SER A 602 -12.44 35.89 -4.60
C SER A 602 -12.35 34.82 -3.52
N VAL A 603 -12.55 35.18 -2.26
CA VAL A 603 -12.49 34.26 -1.11
C VAL A 603 -13.87 34.07 -0.52
N THR A 604 -14.34 32.82 -0.48
CA THR A 604 -15.61 32.44 0.18
C THR A 604 -15.35 31.83 1.55
N VAL A 605 -15.97 32.41 2.59
CA VAL A 605 -15.98 31.89 3.97
C VAL A 605 -17.39 32.05 4.56
N GLY A 606 -18.04 30.95 4.90
CA GLY A 606 -19.43 30.89 5.28
C GLY A 606 -20.35 31.36 4.14
N ARG A 607 -21.15 32.39 4.42
CA ARG A 607 -22.03 33.02 3.41
C ARG A 607 -21.43 34.27 2.77
N HIS A 608 -20.19 34.63 3.13
CA HIS A 608 -19.55 35.85 2.67
C HIS A 608 -18.55 35.55 1.56
N VAL A 609 -18.59 36.36 0.52
CA VAL A 609 -17.59 36.39 -0.55
C VAL A 609 -16.88 37.74 -0.46
N THR A 610 -15.56 37.71 -0.40
CA THR A 610 -14.73 38.93 -0.37
C THR A 610 -13.73 38.90 -1.50
N ASP A 611 -13.73 39.95 -2.32
CA ASP A 611 -12.75 40.12 -3.40
C ASP A 611 -11.54 40.92 -2.90
N ILE A 612 -10.36 40.36 -3.11
CA ILE A 612 -9.06 40.95 -2.72
C ILE A 612 -8.06 40.79 -3.87
N VAL A 613 -6.92 41.48 -3.77
CA VAL A 613 -5.82 41.37 -4.75
C VAL A 613 -4.59 40.81 -4.05
N THR A 614 -3.98 39.78 -4.63
CA THR A 614 -2.71 39.21 -4.14
C THR A 614 -1.53 40.09 -4.56
N GLN A 615 -0.51 40.18 -3.72
CA GLN A 615 0.79 40.73 -4.09
C GLN A 615 1.59 39.71 -4.93
N PRO A 616 2.58 40.17 -5.73
CA PRO A 616 3.52 39.28 -6.44
C PRO A 616 4.09 38.19 -5.52
N GLY A 617 3.82 36.93 -5.87
CA GLY A 617 4.31 35.78 -5.12
C GLY A 617 3.72 35.61 -3.71
N GLU A 618 2.62 36.28 -3.35
CA GLU A 618 1.89 36.09 -2.08
C GLU A 618 1.07 34.79 -2.09
N THR A 619 0.91 34.13 -0.94
CA THR A 619 0.03 32.95 -0.86
C THR A 619 -1.43 33.38 -0.79
N VAL A 620 -2.36 32.49 -1.16
CA VAL A 620 -3.81 32.72 -0.96
C VAL A 620 -4.12 32.99 0.52
N LEU A 621 -3.45 32.29 1.45
CA LEU A 621 -3.62 32.51 2.88
C LEU A 621 -3.12 33.90 3.31
N ASP A 622 -1.90 34.28 2.91
CA ASP A 622 -1.31 35.55 3.33
C ASP A 622 -2.14 36.74 2.83
N ALA A 623 -2.63 36.67 1.59
CA ALA A 623 -3.56 37.67 1.05
C ALA A 623 -4.86 37.76 1.86
N SER A 624 -5.42 36.60 2.23
CA SER A 624 -6.63 36.51 3.06
C SER A 624 -6.41 37.11 4.45
N LEU A 625 -5.28 36.81 5.10
CA LEU A 625 -4.94 37.32 6.43
C LEU A 625 -4.63 38.82 6.40
N ARG A 626 -3.96 39.32 5.35
CA ARG A 626 -3.71 40.75 5.13
C ARG A 626 -5.02 41.55 5.00
N ALA A 627 -6.02 40.95 4.35
CA ALA A 627 -7.38 41.48 4.27
C ALA A 627 -8.21 41.27 5.56
N ARG A 628 -7.60 40.72 6.63
CA ARG A 628 -8.23 40.44 7.92
C ARG A 628 -9.42 39.46 7.84
N LEU A 629 -9.41 38.54 6.87
CA LEU A 629 -10.39 37.46 6.79
C LEU A 629 -10.08 36.39 7.84
N ASP A 630 -11.09 35.94 8.59
CA ASP A 630 -10.94 34.83 9.54
C ASP A 630 -11.04 33.48 8.81
N VAL A 631 -10.01 33.17 8.03
CA VAL A 631 -9.87 31.89 7.34
C VAL A 631 -9.26 30.83 8.28
N PRO A 632 -9.57 29.54 8.10
CA PRO A 632 -8.97 28.48 8.90
C PRO A 632 -7.51 28.26 8.50
N TYR A 633 -6.58 28.28 9.47
CA TYR A 633 -5.17 27.97 9.28
C TYR A 633 -4.46 27.65 10.59
N SER A 634 -3.26 27.05 10.50
CA SER A 634 -2.40 26.78 11.65
C SER A 634 -0.90 26.74 11.30
N CYS A 635 -0.42 25.70 10.59
CA CYS A 635 1.03 25.45 10.47
C CYS A 635 1.79 26.33 9.48
N THR A 636 1.09 26.95 8.51
CA THR A 636 1.62 27.74 7.38
C THR A 636 2.68 27.08 6.47
N GLY A 637 3.05 25.82 6.73
CA GLY A 637 4.06 25.08 5.97
C GLY A 637 3.51 23.83 5.26
N GLY A 638 2.20 23.75 5.03
CA GLY A 638 1.56 22.69 4.24
C GLY A 638 1.39 21.32 4.91
N ALA A 639 1.72 21.18 6.20
CA ALA A 639 1.71 19.88 6.88
C ALA A 639 0.39 19.52 7.59
N CYS A 640 -0.37 20.51 8.08
CA CYS A 640 -1.55 20.24 8.93
C CYS A 640 -2.89 20.16 8.20
N GLY A 641 -3.01 20.64 6.95
CA GLY A 641 -4.30 20.65 6.23
C GLY A 641 -5.40 21.55 6.82
N SER A 642 -5.11 22.35 7.84
CA SER A 642 -6.13 23.26 8.43
C SER A 642 -6.61 24.34 7.45
N CYS A 643 -5.77 24.70 6.46
CA CYS A 643 -6.06 25.71 5.44
C CYS A 643 -6.54 25.13 4.10
N VAL A 644 -7.04 23.89 4.11
CA VAL A 644 -7.62 23.28 2.90
C VAL A 644 -8.84 24.09 2.46
N ALA A 645 -8.89 24.45 1.18
CA ALA A 645 -10.02 25.08 0.51
C ALA A 645 -10.22 24.46 -0.88
N LYS A 646 -11.43 24.59 -1.44
CA LYS A 646 -11.69 24.21 -2.83
C LYS A 646 -11.34 25.36 -3.76
N LEU A 647 -10.56 25.08 -4.79
CA LEU A 647 -10.30 25.98 -5.90
C LEU A 647 -11.50 25.92 -6.86
N VAL A 648 -12.26 27.00 -6.92
CA VAL A 648 -13.48 27.12 -7.74
C VAL A 648 -13.15 27.64 -9.13
N ARG A 649 -12.14 28.52 -9.25
CA ARG A 649 -11.71 29.12 -10.52
C ARG A 649 -10.22 29.45 -10.49
N GLY A 650 -9.57 29.33 -11.65
CA GLY A 650 -8.16 29.69 -11.86
C GLY A 650 -7.21 28.52 -11.61
N ARG A 651 -5.91 28.80 -11.50
CA ARG A 651 -4.87 27.81 -11.19
C ARG A 651 -3.90 28.35 -10.14
N VAL A 652 -3.31 27.43 -9.39
CA VAL A 652 -2.29 27.74 -8.39
C VAL A 652 -1.07 26.85 -8.55
N ASP A 653 0.09 27.36 -8.15
CA ASP A 653 1.28 26.57 -7.85
C ASP A 653 1.34 26.28 -6.35
N MET A 654 1.72 25.05 -5.98
CA MET A 654 1.91 24.62 -4.59
C MET A 654 3.23 23.85 -4.49
N ASP A 655 4.19 24.41 -3.78
CA ASP A 655 5.51 23.82 -3.63
C ASP A 655 5.55 22.58 -2.72
N VAL A 656 4.61 22.46 -1.79
CA VAL A 656 4.38 21.23 -1.00
C VAL A 656 2.89 20.99 -0.77
N GLN A 657 2.53 19.70 -0.73
CA GLN A 657 1.14 19.24 -0.62
C GLN A 657 0.96 18.14 0.44
N TYR A 658 1.75 18.17 1.53
CA TYR A 658 1.83 17.06 2.49
C TYR A 658 0.49 16.65 3.13
N ALA A 659 -0.46 17.57 3.25
CA ALA A 659 -1.75 17.34 3.88
C ALA A 659 -2.90 17.04 2.89
N LEU A 660 -2.62 16.93 1.59
CA LEU A 660 -3.60 16.58 0.57
C LEU A 660 -3.36 15.15 0.08
N THR A 661 -4.43 14.40 -0.09
CA THR A 661 -4.41 13.14 -0.85
C THR A 661 -4.51 13.43 -2.35
N GLU A 662 -4.18 12.46 -3.20
CA GLU A 662 -4.39 12.58 -4.65
C GLU A 662 -5.86 12.85 -5.01
N ALA A 663 -6.80 12.25 -4.26
CA ALA A 663 -8.22 12.50 -4.43
C ALA A 663 -8.61 13.95 -4.06
N ASP A 664 -7.97 14.52 -3.04
CA ASP A 664 -8.18 15.93 -2.69
C ASP A 664 -7.71 16.84 -3.82
N VAL A 665 -6.52 16.58 -4.38
CA VAL A 665 -5.97 17.35 -5.51
C VAL A 665 -6.87 17.22 -6.74
N ALA A 666 -7.34 16.00 -7.05
CA ALA A 666 -8.27 15.75 -8.16
C ALA A 666 -9.63 16.44 -7.97
N ASP A 667 -10.09 16.66 -6.72
CA ASP A 667 -11.28 17.45 -6.39
C ASP A 667 -10.99 18.97 -6.35
N ASN A 668 -9.85 19.42 -6.88
CA ASN A 668 -9.38 20.80 -6.87
C ASN A 668 -9.24 21.39 -5.45
N ARG A 669 -8.85 20.57 -4.45
CA ARG A 669 -8.50 21.09 -3.13
C ARG A 669 -7.07 21.62 -3.12
N ILE A 670 -6.87 22.74 -2.43
CA ILE A 670 -5.58 23.42 -2.33
C ILE A 670 -5.24 23.70 -0.87
N LEU A 671 -3.94 23.76 -0.56
CA LEU A 671 -3.45 24.30 0.70
C LEU A 671 -3.21 25.80 0.53
N THR A 672 -4.13 26.64 0.99
CA THR A 672 -4.03 28.09 0.76
C THR A 672 -2.76 28.73 1.32
N CYS A 673 -2.14 28.12 2.33
CA CYS A 673 -0.84 28.55 2.87
C CYS A 673 0.36 28.28 1.95
N ARG A 674 0.21 27.45 0.93
CA ARG A 674 1.24 27.14 -0.09
C ARG A 674 0.81 27.48 -1.51
N ALA A 675 -0.47 27.75 -1.72
CA ALA A 675 -1.05 28.06 -3.02
C ALA A 675 -0.71 29.49 -3.45
N ARG A 676 -0.06 29.62 -4.61
CA ARG A 676 0.25 30.89 -5.27
C ARG A 676 -0.50 30.98 -6.59
N PRO A 677 -1.22 32.08 -6.90
CA PRO A 677 -1.92 32.20 -8.17
C PRO A 677 -0.97 32.11 -9.36
N THR A 678 -1.33 31.32 -10.38
CA THR A 678 -0.66 31.29 -11.68
C THR A 678 -1.54 31.87 -12.80
N THR A 679 -2.78 32.19 -12.48
CA THR A 679 -3.74 32.89 -13.36
C THR A 679 -4.08 34.28 -12.82
N PRO A 680 -4.46 35.25 -13.68
CA PRO A 680 -4.83 36.60 -13.25
C PRO A 680 -6.05 36.67 -12.31
N GLU A 681 -6.89 35.63 -12.33
CA GLU A 681 -8.09 35.52 -11.51
C GLU A 681 -8.13 34.16 -10.80
N LEU A 682 -8.54 34.17 -9.53
CA LEU A 682 -8.69 33.00 -8.68
C LEU A 682 -9.98 33.10 -7.84
N ALA A 683 -10.67 31.98 -7.64
CA ALA A 683 -11.75 31.90 -6.65
C ALA A 683 -11.57 30.67 -5.77
N VAL A 684 -11.66 30.86 -4.45
CA VAL A 684 -11.47 29.80 -3.45
C VAL A 684 -12.64 29.77 -2.47
N ASP A 685 -13.02 28.56 -2.05
CA ASP A 685 -14.11 28.32 -1.11
C ASP A 685 -13.62 27.44 0.06
N TYR A 686 -13.58 28.02 1.26
CA TYR A 686 -13.11 27.34 2.47
C TYR A 686 -14.14 26.39 3.09
N ASP A 687 -15.40 26.40 2.62
CA ASP A 687 -16.47 25.56 3.16
C ASP A 687 -16.65 24.24 2.40
N ARG A 688 -15.99 24.05 1.25
CA ARG A 688 -16.16 22.88 0.38
C ARG A 688 -15.11 21.78 0.51
#